data_AF-A0A523YF64-F1
#
_entry.id   AF-A0A523YF64-F1
#
_cell.length_a   1.000
_cell.length_b   1.000
_cell.length_c   1.000
_cell.angle_alpha   90.00
_cell.angle_beta   90.00
_cell.angle_gamma   90.00
#
_symmetry.space_group_name_H-M   'P 1'
#
loop_
_entity.id
_entity.type
_entity.pdbx_description
1 polymer ?
#
loop_
_entity_poly.entity_id
_entity_poly.type
_entity_poly.pdbx_seq_one_letter_code
_entity_poly.pdbx_strand_id
1 'polypeptide(L)'
;MPVESFSVDEPRPSDAPLERPREAVPPLLLAKYNSLFNYSDVLVVRNMDSPISMEIADYFIQQRNIPPENICNVSTSTAEVIDRATFNNLRAQIESNMTTHGLVDKTNIIVTTKGVPLKVSDLFDGMRASVDSELALINDINSGAIGNMWWFLNPYFNATEEFSHTSYHMYIVTRLTGYDSEDAKGLVDKATRSIGRRGRFVLDIDPRRDASPGYKVGNDWMRIAYDTLVSRGFQVFIDQNNTFVNNQTGLAGYSSWGSNDGNWYIAENTNTGFETDSDGDLIPDDWFKTDNPGLSEVIMSGVDPQSDIFAVKMNRSQPNENYTAISQNFSLTPERRYYLTAAANLTNVSGEKGVHLQIKSYASNGTLLGTFNGSVRSGTTANYVGLGQVVYEPQLGAAKLVISAVMSKSKGLVYVDNVILREIKPHNTWIDGAVGETYVSTGGRSFRYLTRYGQSLVADLIKDGISGIKGYVYEPYLTAVAHPNILFERYTSGYSLGESFAMASEISLSWMDVIIGDPKVAPYNMSYVPDLAIEGSNYTVSNNEIILGSNVSFSVIMENRGSFPAVNATVSFYMGQPGSGGIPFKNFTLTVDDKNWTEVNFSWQARGFLGEYDLCVLLDPEDEFFELDEGNNMACQHVRISDGIYLRAGWNLISLPLLPYDTNLTEALQSIDGQYDMVRYFDSWDSSDPWKMYSSFKPLGLSDLRTIDSKMGIWIHMLSSTVLPVNGSVPLVTEIDLHSGWNLIGYPSLTDRRIEDVFAGLPLERIESFDENAGPYFLQRLDITGYLAPGKGYWVRVSGDCNITISG
;
A
#
# COMPACT_ATOMS: atom_id res chain seq x y z
N MET A 1 -25.39 -5.20 -39.52
CA MET A 1 -24.53 -4.10 -40.03
C MET A 1 -23.15 -4.71 -40.26
N PRO A 2 -22.47 -4.45 -41.39
CA PRO A 2 -21.16 -5.04 -41.64
C PRO A 2 -20.13 -4.38 -40.71
N VAL A 3 -19.36 -5.22 -40.02
CA VAL A 3 -18.24 -4.80 -39.17
C VAL A 3 -17.07 -4.52 -40.10
N GLU A 4 -16.76 -3.23 -40.33
CA GLU A 4 -15.54 -2.84 -41.03
C GLU A 4 -14.33 -3.28 -40.21
N SER A 5 -13.50 -4.13 -40.80
CA SER A 5 -12.20 -4.53 -40.28
C SER A 5 -11.24 -3.35 -40.37
N PHE A 6 -11.07 -2.62 -39.27
CA PHE A 6 -9.99 -1.63 -39.15
C PHE A 6 -8.71 -2.33 -38.71
N SER A 7 -7.72 -2.42 -39.60
CA SER A 7 -6.33 -2.66 -39.19
C SER A 7 -5.82 -1.37 -38.54
N VAL A 8 -5.86 -1.33 -37.22
CA VAL A 8 -5.22 -0.27 -36.44
C VAL A 8 -3.86 -0.82 -36.03
N ASP A 9 -2.79 -0.38 -36.70
CA ASP A 9 -1.44 -0.45 -36.10
C ASP A 9 -1.55 0.22 -34.73
N GLU A 10 -1.20 -0.52 -33.67
CA GLU A 10 -1.30 -0.03 -32.29
C GLU A 10 -0.49 1.28 -32.16
N PRO A 11 -1.14 2.44 -31.95
CA PRO A 11 -0.40 3.64 -31.61
C PRO A 11 0.07 3.44 -30.18
N ARG A 12 1.35 3.13 -30.00
CA ARG A 12 2.02 3.36 -28.73
C ARG A 12 1.85 4.86 -28.41
N PRO A 13 1.35 5.25 -27.22
CA PRO A 13 1.42 6.64 -26.78
C PRO A 13 2.86 7.12 -26.94
N SER A 14 3.07 8.11 -27.81
CA SER A 14 4.39 8.50 -28.30
C SER A 14 5.15 9.45 -27.37
N ASP A 15 4.80 9.47 -26.09
CA ASP A 15 5.61 10.02 -24.99
C ASP A 15 5.32 9.05 -23.83
N ALA A 16 6.32 8.23 -23.47
CA ALA A 16 6.14 7.14 -22.51
C ALA A 16 5.49 7.70 -21.23
N PRO A 17 4.35 7.15 -20.78
CA PRO A 17 3.89 7.37 -19.43
C PRO A 17 5.01 7.03 -18.45
N LEU A 18 4.94 7.47 -17.19
CA LEU A 18 5.67 6.76 -16.16
C LEU A 18 5.37 5.26 -16.33
N GLU A 19 6.34 4.49 -16.81
CA GLU A 19 6.41 3.09 -16.46
C GLU A 19 6.40 3.14 -14.94
N ARG A 20 5.26 2.81 -14.30
CA ARG A 20 5.31 2.37 -12.91
C ARG A 20 6.21 1.15 -12.97
N PRO A 21 7.50 1.25 -12.58
CA PRO A 21 8.43 0.18 -12.84
C PRO A 21 7.86 -1.03 -12.12
N ARG A 22 7.72 -2.14 -12.84
CA ARG A 22 7.27 -3.40 -12.26
C ARG A 22 8.10 -3.65 -11.01
N GLU A 23 7.43 -3.73 -9.86
CA GLU A 23 8.13 -3.96 -8.61
C GLU A 23 8.87 -5.29 -8.70
N ALA A 24 10.17 -5.26 -8.40
CA ALA A 24 11.00 -6.45 -8.49
C ALA A 24 10.55 -7.46 -7.45
N VAL A 25 10.45 -8.74 -7.85
CA VAL A 25 10.20 -9.82 -6.89
C VAL A 25 11.50 -10.08 -6.11
N PRO A 26 11.48 -10.00 -4.76
CA PRO A 26 12.64 -10.39 -3.96
C PRO A 26 13.06 -11.83 -4.28
N PRO A 27 14.36 -12.12 -4.53
CA PRO A 27 14.82 -13.47 -4.86
C PRO A 27 14.43 -14.52 -3.81
N LEU A 28 14.38 -14.12 -2.54
CA LEU A 28 13.93 -14.96 -1.42
C LEU A 28 12.49 -15.44 -1.61
N LEU A 29 11.58 -14.51 -1.95
CA LEU A 29 10.17 -14.84 -2.19
C LEU A 29 9.99 -15.73 -3.42
N LEU A 30 10.71 -15.45 -4.51
CA LEU A 30 10.63 -16.28 -5.72
C LEU A 30 11.14 -17.70 -5.48
N ALA A 31 12.27 -17.85 -4.78
CA ALA A 31 12.81 -19.16 -4.43
C ALA A 31 11.82 -19.94 -3.55
N LYS A 32 11.22 -19.28 -2.55
CA LYS A 32 10.25 -19.93 -1.68
C LYS A 32 8.97 -20.32 -2.44
N TYR A 33 8.42 -19.42 -3.23
CA TYR A 33 7.22 -19.68 -4.02
C TYR A 33 7.40 -20.91 -4.92
N ASN A 34 8.52 -20.99 -5.65
CA ASN A 34 8.82 -22.13 -6.52
C ASN A 34 9.09 -23.44 -5.77
N SER A 35 9.36 -23.40 -4.47
CA SER A 35 9.46 -24.60 -3.63
C SER A 35 8.11 -25.11 -3.13
N LEU A 36 7.10 -24.23 -3.07
CA LEU A 36 5.76 -24.54 -2.56
C LEU A 36 4.76 -24.88 -3.67
N PHE A 37 4.83 -24.17 -4.80
CA PHE A 37 3.88 -24.30 -5.88
C PHE A 37 4.45 -25.10 -7.05
N ASN A 38 3.75 -26.16 -7.42
CA ASN A 38 4.06 -26.97 -8.59
C ASN A 38 3.13 -26.60 -9.75
N TYR A 39 3.69 -26.32 -10.93
CA TYR A 39 2.93 -26.01 -12.16
C TYR A 39 2.98 -27.15 -13.21
N SER A 40 3.30 -28.38 -12.81
CA SER A 40 3.39 -29.53 -13.74
C SER A 40 2.07 -29.93 -14.38
N ASP A 41 0.94 -29.47 -13.85
CA ASP A 41 -0.42 -29.67 -14.37
C ASP A 41 -0.95 -28.43 -15.14
N VAL A 42 -0.09 -27.46 -15.45
CA VAL A 42 -0.45 -26.23 -16.16
C VAL A 42 0.11 -26.25 -17.58
N LEU A 43 -0.75 -26.14 -18.58
CA LEU A 43 -0.40 -25.95 -19.99
C LEU A 43 -0.33 -24.46 -20.33
N VAL A 44 0.71 -24.00 -21.02
CA VAL A 44 0.84 -22.60 -21.45
C VAL A 44 0.68 -22.50 -22.97
N VAL A 45 -0.32 -21.74 -23.43
CA VAL A 45 -0.53 -21.48 -24.86
C VAL A 45 0.27 -20.26 -25.28
N ARG A 46 1.25 -20.47 -26.16
CA ARG A 46 2.15 -19.44 -26.68
C ARG A 46 1.91 -19.21 -28.17
N ASN A 47 1.39 -18.05 -28.55
CA ASN A 47 1.16 -17.72 -29.97
C ASN A 47 2.45 -17.21 -30.62
N MET A 48 3.02 -18.01 -31.52
CA MET A 48 4.29 -17.73 -32.21
C MET A 48 4.19 -16.58 -33.22
N ASP A 49 2.98 -16.23 -33.66
CA ASP A 49 2.74 -15.09 -34.56
C ASP A 49 2.56 -13.76 -33.80
N SER A 50 2.57 -13.81 -32.46
CA SER A 50 2.39 -12.64 -31.59
C SER A 50 3.61 -12.41 -30.69
N PRO A 51 4.45 -11.39 -30.98
CA PRO A 51 5.60 -11.05 -30.14
C PRO A 51 5.25 -10.83 -28.67
N ILE A 52 4.12 -10.17 -28.39
CA ILE A 52 3.66 -9.90 -27.03
C ILE A 52 3.21 -11.18 -26.30
N SER A 53 2.60 -12.14 -27.02
CA SER A 53 2.24 -13.44 -26.44
C SER A 53 3.49 -14.23 -26.05
N MET A 54 4.49 -14.25 -26.94
CA MET A 54 5.77 -14.90 -26.66
C MET A 54 6.47 -14.29 -25.46
N GLU A 55 6.56 -12.95 -25.40
CA GLU A 55 7.19 -12.22 -24.30
C GLU A 55 6.56 -12.55 -22.93
N ILE A 56 5.22 -12.53 -22.85
CA ILE A 56 4.49 -12.82 -21.59
C ILE A 56 4.60 -14.30 -21.24
N ALA A 57 4.44 -15.20 -22.22
CA ALA A 57 4.51 -16.64 -22.00
C ALA A 57 5.91 -17.06 -21.53
N ASP A 58 6.98 -16.58 -22.17
CA ASP A 58 8.37 -16.88 -21.78
C ASP A 58 8.66 -16.39 -20.36
N TYR A 59 8.16 -15.21 -19.99
CA TYR A 59 8.28 -14.69 -18.63
C TYR A 59 7.60 -15.64 -17.63
N PHE A 60 6.35 -16.02 -17.87
CA PHE A 60 5.61 -16.94 -17.00
C PHE A 60 6.27 -18.32 -16.89
N ILE A 61 6.72 -18.88 -18.03
CA ILE A 61 7.44 -20.15 -18.10
C ILE A 61 8.69 -20.12 -17.20
N GLN A 62 9.46 -19.03 -17.29
CA GLN A 62 10.67 -18.85 -16.48
C GLN A 62 10.33 -18.69 -14.98
N GLN A 63 9.35 -17.87 -14.63
CA GLN A 63 9.02 -17.61 -13.22
C GLN A 63 8.41 -18.81 -12.50
N ARG A 64 7.73 -19.72 -13.23
CA ARG A 64 7.01 -20.89 -12.67
C ARG A 64 7.67 -22.23 -12.92
N ASN A 65 8.83 -22.26 -13.60
CA ASN A 65 9.51 -23.49 -14.02
C ASN A 65 8.56 -24.46 -14.77
N ILE A 66 7.80 -23.92 -15.73
CA ILE A 66 6.84 -24.73 -16.51
C ILE A 66 7.62 -25.84 -17.27
N PRO A 67 7.20 -27.11 -17.16
CA PRO A 67 7.84 -28.21 -17.88
C PRO A 67 7.83 -27.96 -19.40
N PRO A 68 8.92 -28.27 -20.14
CA PRO A 68 8.98 -28.03 -21.58
C PRO A 68 7.84 -28.69 -22.37
N GLU A 69 7.40 -29.88 -21.96
CA GLU A 69 6.26 -30.59 -22.56
C GLU A 69 4.93 -29.84 -22.40
N ASN A 70 4.79 -29.00 -21.38
CA ASN A 70 3.58 -28.22 -21.10
C ASN A 70 3.54 -26.89 -21.88
N ILE A 71 4.51 -26.63 -22.75
CA ILE A 71 4.56 -25.42 -23.58
C ILE A 71 3.89 -25.73 -24.94
N CYS A 72 2.68 -25.21 -25.14
CA CYS A 72 1.91 -25.37 -26.36
C CYS A 72 2.12 -24.18 -27.32
N ASN A 73 3.09 -24.31 -28.20
CA ASN A 73 3.32 -23.34 -29.28
C ASN A 73 2.25 -23.48 -30.37
N VAL A 74 1.56 -22.38 -30.68
CA VAL A 74 0.51 -22.30 -31.72
C VAL A 74 0.82 -21.20 -32.72
N SER A 75 0.31 -21.31 -33.94
CA SER A 75 0.30 -20.23 -34.95
C SER A 75 -1.15 -19.83 -35.22
N THR A 76 -1.51 -18.59 -34.89
CA THR A 76 -2.88 -18.08 -35.01
C THR A 76 -2.91 -16.55 -35.07
N SER A 77 -4.09 -15.99 -35.33
CA SER A 77 -4.31 -14.54 -35.40
C SER A 77 -3.85 -13.81 -34.13
N THR A 78 -3.34 -12.60 -34.31
CA THR A 78 -3.01 -11.67 -33.20
C THR A 78 -4.18 -10.75 -32.83
N ALA A 79 -5.29 -10.84 -33.57
CA ALA A 79 -6.51 -10.08 -33.29
C ALA A 79 -7.24 -10.61 -32.06
N GLU A 80 -7.83 -9.72 -31.26
CA GLU A 80 -8.70 -10.13 -30.14
C GLU A 80 -9.97 -10.84 -30.62
N VAL A 81 -10.45 -10.50 -31.81
CA VAL A 81 -11.68 -11.04 -32.39
C VAL A 81 -11.32 -11.93 -33.58
N ILE A 82 -11.78 -13.18 -33.54
CA ILE A 82 -11.58 -14.17 -34.60
C ILE A 82 -12.90 -14.79 -35.02
N ASP A 83 -12.86 -15.45 -36.18
CA ASP A 83 -13.95 -16.28 -36.68
C ASP A 83 -13.85 -17.73 -36.14
N ARG A 84 -14.93 -18.50 -36.28
CA ARG A 84 -15.02 -19.87 -35.78
C ARG A 84 -14.03 -20.80 -36.46
N ALA A 85 -13.73 -20.58 -37.74
CA ALA A 85 -12.76 -21.36 -38.48
C ALA A 85 -11.33 -21.20 -37.91
N THR A 86 -10.94 -19.96 -37.62
CA THR A 86 -9.67 -19.63 -36.97
C THR A 86 -9.61 -20.22 -35.56
N PHE A 87 -10.70 -20.14 -34.80
CA PHE A 87 -10.78 -20.77 -33.47
C PHE A 87 -10.60 -22.29 -33.56
N ASN A 88 -11.31 -22.97 -34.46
CA ASN A 88 -11.19 -24.42 -34.63
C ASN A 88 -9.77 -24.85 -35.04
N ASN A 89 -9.07 -24.03 -35.83
CA ASN A 89 -7.68 -24.27 -36.15
C ASN A 89 -6.77 -24.13 -34.91
N LEU A 90 -6.95 -23.09 -34.10
CA LEU A 90 -6.24 -22.91 -32.82
C LEU A 90 -6.51 -24.09 -31.88
N ARG A 91 -7.78 -24.44 -31.67
CA ARG A 91 -8.23 -25.57 -30.86
C ARG A 91 -7.53 -26.86 -31.28
N ALA A 92 -7.53 -27.19 -32.58
CA ALA A 92 -6.92 -28.42 -33.07
C ALA A 92 -5.41 -28.49 -32.81
N GLN A 93 -4.70 -27.36 -32.87
CA GLN A 93 -3.27 -27.30 -32.54
C GLN A 93 -3.03 -27.62 -31.05
N ILE A 94 -3.85 -27.05 -30.16
CA ILE A 94 -3.77 -27.29 -28.71
C ILE A 94 -4.13 -28.75 -28.40
N GLU A 95 -5.23 -29.26 -28.96
CA GLU A 95 -5.69 -30.63 -28.74
C GLU A 95 -4.63 -31.66 -29.19
N SER A 96 -3.99 -31.42 -30.34
CA SER A 96 -2.90 -32.22 -30.87
C SER A 96 -1.65 -32.17 -29.98
N ASN A 97 -1.27 -30.99 -29.48
CA ASN A 97 -0.13 -30.83 -28.57
C ASN A 97 -0.34 -31.63 -27.28
N MET A 98 -1.52 -31.49 -26.65
CA MET A 98 -1.85 -32.20 -25.42
C MET A 98 -1.87 -33.71 -25.62
N THR A 99 -2.46 -34.19 -26.71
CA THR A 99 -2.51 -35.63 -27.03
C THR A 99 -1.11 -36.19 -27.26
N THR A 100 -0.29 -35.49 -28.05
CA THR A 100 1.07 -35.93 -28.40
C THR A 100 1.98 -36.07 -27.18
N HIS A 101 1.83 -35.18 -26.19
CA HIS A 101 2.64 -35.19 -24.97
C HIS A 101 1.97 -35.95 -23.80
N GLY A 102 0.79 -36.55 -24.01
CA GLY A 102 0.07 -37.30 -22.98
C GLY A 102 -0.37 -36.41 -21.80
N LEU A 103 -0.84 -35.20 -22.10
CA LEU A 103 -1.21 -34.17 -21.12
C LEU A 103 -2.72 -34.09 -20.85
N VAL A 104 -3.57 -34.73 -21.68
CA VAL A 104 -5.04 -34.61 -21.59
C VAL A 104 -5.55 -34.81 -20.15
N ASP A 105 -5.19 -35.94 -19.52
CA ASP A 105 -5.62 -36.26 -18.14
C ASP A 105 -4.70 -35.69 -17.05
N LYS A 106 -3.56 -35.08 -17.42
CA LYS A 106 -2.56 -34.54 -16.48
C LYS A 106 -2.66 -33.03 -16.29
N THR A 107 -3.19 -32.33 -17.29
CA THR A 107 -3.42 -30.90 -17.23
C THR A 107 -4.71 -30.63 -16.48
N ASN A 108 -4.65 -29.73 -15.50
CA ASN A 108 -5.83 -29.17 -14.85
C ASN A 108 -6.11 -27.74 -15.36
N ILE A 109 -5.05 -27.01 -15.72
CA ILE A 109 -5.14 -25.59 -16.00
C ILE A 109 -4.51 -25.26 -17.36
N ILE A 110 -5.18 -24.43 -18.16
CA ILE A 110 -4.64 -23.86 -19.38
C ILE A 110 -4.46 -22.35 -19.17
N VAL A 111 -3.26 -21.83 -19.47
CA VAL A 111 -2.95 -20.40 -19.39
C VAL A 111 -2.81 -19.83 -20.80
N THR A 112 -3.60 -18.81 -21.11
CA THR A 112 -3.46 -18.00 -22.33
C THR A 112 -2.82 -16.64 -22.00
N THR A 113 -2.32 -15.93 -23.02
CA THR A 113 -1.69 -14.61 -22.82
C THR A 113 -2.27 -13.57 -23.77
N LYS A 114 -2.06 -12.28 -23.48
CA LYS A 114 -2.31 -11.21 -24.47
C LYS A 114 -1.57 -11.55 -25.77
N GLY A 115 -2.28 -11.49 -26.90
CA GLY A 115 -1.76 -11.92 -28.21
C GLY A 115 -2.25 -13.31 -28.65
N VAL A 116 -2.81 -14.12 -27.74
CA VAL A 116 -3.75 -15.19 -28.09
C VAL A 116 -5.13 -14.55 -28.29
N PRO A 117 -5.90 -14.92 -29.34
CA PRO A 117 -7.25 -14.40 -29.57
C PRO A 117 -8.14 -14.43 -28.33
N LEU A 118 -8.99 -13.43 -28.16
CA LEU A 118 -9.81 -13.23 -26.96
C LEU A 118 -11.21 -13.82 -27.11
N LYS A 119 -11.83 -13.64 -28.29
CA LYS A 119 -13.24 -13.98 -28.51
C LYS A 119 -13.58 -14.35 -29.95
N VAL A 120 -14.62 -15.16 -30.09
CA VAL A 120 -15.18 -15.62 -31.38
C VAL A 120 -16.44 -14.83 -31.69
N SER A 121 -16.62 -14.32 -32.92
CA SER A 121 -17.71 -13.34 -33.21
C SER A 121 -18.50 -13.50 -34.51
N ASP A 122 -18.17 -14.46 -35.37
CA ASP A 122 -18.70 -14.59 -36.74
C ASP A 122 -20.04 -15.35 -36.84
N LEU A 123 -20.58 -15.82 -35.71
CA LEU A 123 -21.88 -16.47 -35.62
C LEU A 123 -22.95 -15.54 -35.00
N PHE A 124 -24.20 -16.03 -34.93
CA PHE A 124 -25.30 -15.33 -34.28
C PHE A 124 -24.96 -15.00 -32.81
N ASP A 125 -25.56 -13.94 -32.26
CA ASP A 125 -25.22 -13.42 -30.92
C ASP A 125 -25.23 -14.50 -29.82
N GLY A 126 -26.11 -15.49 -29.90
CA GLY A 126 -26.20 -16.60 -28.95
C GLY A 126 -25.10 -17.67 -29.06
N MET A 127 -24.22 -17.64 -30.06
CA MET A 127 -23.10 -18.59 -30.26
C MET A 127 -21.73 -17.90 -30.12
N ARG A 128 -21.73 -16.68 -29.60
CA ARG A 128 -20.52 -15.94 -29.26
C ARG A 128 -19.95 -16.44 -27.94
N ALA A 129 -18.63 -16.52 -27.88
CA ALA A 129 -17.92 -16.93 -26.69
C ALA A 129 -16.54 -16.26 -26.61
N SER A 130 -15.98 -16.22 -25.41
CA SER A 130 -14.53 -16.07 -25.23
C SER A 130 -13.84 -17.32 -25.75
N VAL A 131 -12.61 -17.15 -26.23
CA VAL A 131 -11.75 -18.28 -26.60
C VAL A 131 -11.49 -19.13 -25.36
N ASP A 132 -11.24 -18.50 -24.22
CA ASP A 132 -10.85 -19.14 -22.97
C ASP A 132 -11.93 -20.09 -22.43
N SER A 133 -13.20 -19.67 -22.45
CA SER A 133 -14.32 -20.52 -21.99
C SER A 133 -14.60 -21.70 -22.90
N GLU A 134 -14.28 -21.62 -24.19
CA GLU A 134 -14.37 -22.76 -25.12
C GLU A 134 -13.16 -23.69 -25.01
N LEU A 135 -11.97 -23.14 -24.74
CA LEU A 135 -10.78 -23.94 -24.44
C LEU A 135 -10.96 -24.79 -23.17
N ALA A 136 -11.81 -24.35 -22.24
CA ALA A 136 -12.14 -25.12 -21.03
C ALA A 136 -12.79 -26.49 -21.31
N LEU A 137 -13.31 -26.71 -22.52
CA LEU A 137 -14.07 -27.92 -22.88
C LEU A 137 -13.38 -28.82 -23.92
N ILE A 138 -12.16 -28.47 -24.36
CA ILE A 138 -11.44 -29.23 -25.40
C ILE A 138 -11.07 -30.63 -24.90
N ASN A 139 -10.76 -31.56 -25.82
CA ASN A 139 -10.22 -32.90 -25.50
C ASN A 139 -11.00 -33.75 -24.47
N ASP A 140 -12.25 -33.39 -24.17
CA ASP A 140 -13.06 -34.04 -23.14
C ASP A 140 -14.43 -34.50 -23.69
N ILE A 141 -15.18 -35.28 -22.91
CA ILE A 141 -16.55 -35.72 -23.22
C ILE A 141 -17.51 -34.54 -23.49
N ASN A 142 -17.23 -33.37 -22.90
CA ASN A 142 -18.04 -32.17 -23.08
C ASN A 142 -17.66 -31.31 -24.30
N SER A 143 -16.66 -31.71 -25.09
CA SER A 143 -16.15 -30.94 -26.23
C SER A 143 -17.16 -30.70 -27.36
N GLY A 144 -18.25 -31.47 -27.40
CA GLY A 144 -19.40 -31.26 -28.29
C GLY A 144 -20.27 -30.06 -27.92
N ALA A 145 -20.06 -29.43 -26.76
CA ALA A 145 -20.76 -28.21 -26.36
C ALA A 145 -20.17 -26.94 -27.00
N ILE A 146 -18.93 -26.99 -27.46
CA ILE A 146 -18.21 -25.85 -28.05
C ILE A 146 -18.95 -25.33 -29.28
N GLY A 147 -19.22 -24.01 -29.29
CA GLY A 147 -19.91 -23.33 -30.39
C GLY A 147 -21.41 -23.58 -30.46
N ASN A 148 -22.02 -24.28 -29.50
CA ASN A 148 -23.48 -24.38 -29.40
C ASN A 148 -24.10 -23.04 -29.01
N MET A 149 -25.43 -22.96 -29.12
CA MET A 149 -26.15 -21.80 -28.61
C MET A 149 -26.11 -21.79 -27.07
N TRP A 150 -25.88 -20.61 -26.51
CA TRP A 150 -25.83 -20.32 -25.07
C TRP A 150 -24.60 -20.92 -24.38
N TRP A 151 -24.73 -21.22 -23.10
CA TRP A 151 -23.64 -21.67 -22.24
C TRP A 151 -23.74 -23.18 -21.97
N PHE A 152 -22.61 -23.74 -21.55
CA PHE A 152 -22.54 -25.01 -20.86
C PHE A 152 -22.42 -24.74 -19.34
N LEU A 153 -23.19 -25.48 -18.52
CA LEU A 153 -23.15 -25.30 -17.06
C LEU A 153 -21.79 -25.73 -16.53
N ASN A 154 -21.24 -24.96 -15.60
CA ASN A 154 -19.97 -25.30 -14.98
C ASN A 154 -20.15 -26.45 -13.97
N PRO A 155 -19.56 -27.64 -14.22
CA PRO A 155 -19.66 -28.77 -13.30
C PRO A 155 -18.91 -28.54 -11.98
N TYR A 156 -17.95 -27.61 -11.95
CA TYR A 156 -17.19 -27.26 -10.73
C TYR A 156 -17.85 -26.15 -9.90
N PHE A 157 -19.00 -25.62 -10.34
CA PHE A 157 -19.70 -24.57 -9.60
C PHE A 157 -20.09 -25.03 -8.19
N ASN A 158 -19.78 -24.19 -7.19
CA ASN A 158 -20.03 -24.40 -5.77
C ASN A 158 -19.41 -25.67 -5.17
N ALA A 159 -18.43 -26.28 -5.85
CA ALA A 159 -17.65 -27.38 -5.29
C ALA A 159 -16.89 -26.96 -4.01
N THR A 160 -16.41 -27.93 -3.25
CA THR A 160 -15.63 -27.74 -2.01
C THR A 160 -14.43 -28.70 -1.94
N GLU A 161 -14.08 -29.33 -3.05
CA GLU A 161 -12.95 -30.24 -3.17
C GLU A 161 -11.96 -29.66 -4.19
N GLU A 162 -10.70 -30.09 -4.13
CA GLU A 162 -9.68 -29.62 -5.07
C GLU A 162 -10.05 -30.02 -6.51
N PHE A 163 -9.76 -29.12 -7.44
CA PHE A 163 -10.07 -29.32 -8.85
C PHE A 163 -9.21 -30.42 -9.47
N SER A 164 -9.86 -31.30 -10.24
CA SER A 164 -9.19 -32.15 -11.23
C SER A 164 -9.99 -32.18 -12.51
N HIS A 165 -9.30 -32.01 -13.64
CA HIS A 165 -9.88 -32.18 -14.98
C HIS A 165 -10.65 -33.50 -15.11
N THR A 166 -10.06 -34.60 -14.62
CA THR A 166 -10.66 -35.94 -14.74
C THR A 166 -11.95 -36.14 -13.93
N SER A 167 -12.16 -35.32 -12.90
CA SER A 167 -13.38 -35.39 -12.06
C SER A 167 -14.48 -34.47 -12.59
N TYR A 168 -14.10 -33.30 -13.09
CA TYR A 168 -15.03 -32.25 -13.51
C TYR A 168 -15.22 -32.15 -15.02
N HIS A 169 -14.47 -32.90 -15.83
CA HIS A 169 -14.63 -32.95 -17.29
C HIS A 169 -14.57 -31.57 -17.95
N MET A 170 -13.63 -30.76 -17.47
CA MET A 170 -13.30 -29.41 -17.96
C MET A 170 -11.86 -29.05 -17.58
N TYR A 171 -11.29 -28.01 -18.16
CA TYR A 171 -10.06 -27.37 -17.68
C TYR A 171 -10.39 -26.01 -17.05
N ILE A 172 -9.63 -25.60 -16.03
CA ILE A 172 -9.63 -24.19 -15.62
C ILE A 172 -8.79 -23.41 -16.62
N VAL A 173 -9.35 -22.35 -17.21
CA VAL A 173 -8.61 -21.49 -18.14
C VAL A 173 -8.45 -20.11 -17.54
N THR A 174 -7.20 -19.67 -17.39
CA THR A 174 -6.89 -18.30 -16.98
C THR A 174 -6.07 -17.59 -18.05
N ARG A 175 -6.06 -16.26 -17.98
CA ARG A 175 -5.35 -15.40 -18.92
C ARG A 175 -4.40 -14.45 -18.21
N LEU A 176 -3.20 -14.33 -18.74
CA LEU A 176 -2.25 -13.27 -18.37
C LEU A 176 -2.36 -12.14 -19.41
N THR A 177 -3.11 -11.09 -19.05
CA THR A 177 -3.41 -9.97 -19.96
C THR A 177 -3.55 -8.65 -19.20
N GLY A 178 -3.56 -7.56 -19.95
CA GLY A 178 -3.68 -6.18 -19.52
C GLY A 178 -3.60 -5.28 -20.74
N TYR A 179 -3.45 -3.98 -20.56
CA TYR A 179 -3.28 -3.09 -21.70
C TYR A 179 -1.97 -3.35 -22.45
N ASP A 180 -0.91 -3.72 -21.72
CA ASP A 180 0.42 -3.99 -22.24
C ASP A 180 1.05 -5.26 -21.60
N SER A 181 2.31 -5.56 -21.94
CA SER A 181 3.01 -6.74 -21.41
C SER A 181 3.44 -6.58 -19.95
N GLU A 182 3.67 -5.35 -19.48
CA GLU A 182 4.05 -5.09 -18.09
C GLU A 182 2.88 -5.32 -17.13
N ASP A 183 1.66 -4.96 -17.53
CA ASP A 183 0.45 -5.31 -16.78
C ASP A 183 0.33 -6.84 -16.60
N ALA A 184 0.55 -7.60 -17.68
CA ALA A 184 0.45 -9.06 -17.67
C ALA A 184 1.55 -9.74 -16.85
N LYS A 185 2.82 -9.31 -16.99
CA LYS A 185 3.93 -9.79 -16.14
C LYS A 185 3.72 -9.41 -14.69
N GLY A 186 3.15 -8.23 -14.45
CA GLY A 186 2.79 -7.77 -13.11
C GLY A 186 1.79 -8.70 -12.42
N LEU A 187 0.88 -9.38 -13.13
CA LEU A 187 0.00 -10.40 -12.52
C LEU A 187 0.81 -11.58 -11.95
N VAL A 188 1.86 -12.00 -12.67
CA VAL A 188 2.78 -13.07 -12.26
C VAL A 188 3.60 -12.64 -11.05
N ASP A 189 4.10 -11.41 -11.00
CA ASP A 189 4.93 -10.99 -9.87
C ASP A 189 4.15 -10.81 -8.58
N LYS A 190 2.96 -10.22 -8.69
CA LYS A 190 2.06 -10.02 -7.56
C LYS A 190 1.67 -11.37 -6.94
N ALA A 191 1.49 -12.41 -7.75
CA ALA A 191 1.28 -13.76 -7.23
C ALA A 191 2.41 -14.22 -6.28
N THR A 192 3.67 -14.01 -6.66
CA THR A 192 4.81 -14.40 -5.82
C THR A 192 4.88 -13.61 -4.52
N ARG A 193 4.51 -12.33 -4.54
CA ARG A 193 4.51 -11.43 -3.37
C ARG A 193 3.25 -11.52 -2.51
N SER A 194 2.21 -12.22 -2.97
CA SER A 194 0.90 -12.25 -2.33
C SER A 194 0.80 -13.10 -1.07
N ILE A 195 1.68 -14.09 -0.90
CA ILE A 195 1.50 -15.12 0.14
C ILE A 195 1.51 -14.48 1.52
N GLY A 196 0.45 -14.73 2.27
CA GLY A 196 0.26 -14.13 3.59
C GLY A 196 0.04 -12.63 3.56
N ARG A 197 -0.26 -11.97 2.43
CA ARG A 197 -0.60 -10.54 2.44
C ARG A 197 -2.06 -10.36 2.82
N ARG A 198 -2.30 -9.49 3.81
CA ARG A 198 -3.62 -9.19 4.34
C ARG A 198 -4.03 -7.77 3.99
N GLY A 199 -5.33 -7.60 3.83
CA GLY A 199 -5.94 -6.34 3.45
C GLY A 199 -7.44 -6.43 3.59
N ARG A 200 -8.12 -5.33 3.27
CA ARG A 200 -9.57 -5.23 3.49
C ARG A 200 -10.38 -5.59 2.26
N PHE A 201 -11.63 -5.96 2.49
CA PHE A 201 -12.60 -6.23 1.44
C PHE A 201 -13.56 -5.05 1.31
N VAL A 202 -13.91 -4.71 0.08
CA VAL A 202 -14.89 -3.67 -0.24
C VAL A 202 -16.03 -4.27 -1.04
N LEU A 203 -17.25 -4.09 -0.53
CA LEU A 203 -18.49 -4.58 -1.13
C LEU A 203 -19.41 -3.38 -1.36
N ASP A 204 -19.62 -3.04 -2.63
CA ASP A 204 -20.35 -1.84 -3.05
C ASP A 204 -21.70 -2.22 -3.65
N ILE A 205 -22.73 -2.16 -2.81
CA ILE A 205 -24.11 -2.52 -3.17
C ILE A 205 -24.83 -1.29 -3.73
N ASP A 206 -25.58 -1.49 -4.82
CA ASP A 206 -26.56 -0.50 -5.30
C ASP A 206 -27.98 -0.90 -4.83
N PRO A 207 -28.56 -0.23 -3.81
CA PRO A 207 -29.89 -0.56 -3.30
C PRO A 207 -31.01 -0.45 -4.34
N ARG A 208 -30.82 0.32 -5.42
CA ARG A 208 -31.81 0.39 -6.52
C ARG A 208 -32.00 -0.96 -7.20
N ARG A 209 -30.98 -1.83 -7.14
CA ARG A 209 -31.02 -3.19 -7.70
C ARG A 209 -31.90 -4.14 -6.89
N ASP A 210 -32.19 -3.83 -5.63
CA ASP A 210 -33.12 -4.62 -4.81
C ASP A 210 -34.58 -4.54 -5.28
N ALA A 211 -34.94 -3.53 -6.08
CA ALA A 211 -36.28 -3.35 -6.61
C ALA A 211 -36.67 -4.44 -7.65
N SER A 212 -35.70 -5.15 -8.21
CA SER A 212 -35.92 -6.23 -9.18
C SER A 212 -35.38 -7.55 -8.61
N PRO A 213 -36.21 -8.60 -8.44
CA PRO A 213 -35.75 -9.88 -7.90
C PRO A 213 -34.55 -10.48 -8.64
N GLY A 214 -34.49 -10.28 -9.97
CA GLY A 214 -33.40 -10.78 -10.80
C GLY A 214 -32.07 -10.04 -10.60
N TYR A 215 -32.07 -8.79 -10.11
CA TYR A 215 -30.85 -8.04 -9.77
C TYR A 215 -30.54 -8.05 -8.27
N LYS A 216 -31.57 -8.16 -7.42
CA LYS A 216 -31.45 -8.28 -5.97
C LYS A 216 -30.51 -9.40 -5.54
N VAL A 217 -30.51 -10.52 -6.26
CA VAL A 217 -29.63 -11.66 -5.96
C VAL A 217 -28.15 -11.27 -5.95
N GLY A 218 -27.72 -10.33 -6.81
CA GLY A 218 -26.37 -9.81 -6.80
C GLY A 218 -26.02 -9.06 -5.52
N ASN A 219 -26.93 -8.22 -5.04
CA ASN A 219 -26.77 -7.55 -3.74
C ASN A 219 -26.76 -8.55 -2.58
N ASP A 220 -27.59 -9.60 -2.66
CA ASP A 220 -27.65 -10.64 -1.63
C ASP A 220 -26.35 -11.44 -1.56
N TRP A 221 -25.70 -11.74 -2.70
CA TRP A 221 -24.37 -12.35 -2.70
C TRP A 221 -23.33 -11.48 -1.98
N MET A 222 -23.32 -10.15 -2.21
CA MET A 222 -22.42 -9.25 -1.48
C MET A 222 -22.73 -9.22 0.02
N ARG A 223 -24.00 -9.20 0.43
CA ARG A 223 -24.38 -9.26 1.86
C ARG A 223 -23.93 -10.56 2.54
N ILE A 224 -24.11 -11.70 1.88
CA ILE A 224 -23.64 -13.00 2.42
C ILE A 224 -22.12 -13.05 2.47
N ALA A 225 -21.44 -12.47 1.48
CA ALA A 225 -19.98 -12.37 1.48
C ALA A 225 -19.47 -11.55 2.67
N TYR A 226 -20.15 -10.44 3.01
CA TYR A 226 -19.83 -9.65 4.20
C TYR A 226 -19.86 -10.48 5.48
N ASP A 227 -20.97 -11.19 5.74
CA ASP A 227 -21.10 -12.03 6.94
C ASP A 227 -19.99 -13.09 7.01
N THR A 228 -19.71 -13.71 5.85
CA THR A 228 -18.70 -14.75 5.68
C THR A 228 -17.29 -14.25 5.97
N LEU A 229 -16.92 -13.08 5.44
CA LEU A 229 -15.61 -12.46 5.60
C LEU A 229 -15.38 -11.95 7.03
N VAL A 230 -16.37 -11.28 7.61
CA VAL A 230 -16.30 -10.80 9.01
C VAL A 230 -16.15 -11.98 9.97
N SER A 231 -16.89 -13.08 9.75
CA SER A 231 -16.77 -14.29 10.60
C SER A 231 -15.38 -14.95 10.54
N ARG A 232 -14.61 -14.68 9.48
CA ARG A 232 -13.23 -15.15 9.27
C ARG A 232 -12.17 -14.14 9.73
N GLY A 233 -12.58 -13.03 10.34
CA GLY A 233 -11.69 -12.01 10.89
C GLY A 233 -11.15 -10.99 9.89
N PHE A 234 -11.65 -10.95 8.65
CA PHE A 234 -11.24 -9.95 7.68
C PHE A 234 -11.90 -8.60 7.95
N GLN A 235 -11.17 -7.51 7.68
CA GLN A 235 -11.75 -6.18 7.65
C GLN A 235 -12.61 -6.02 6.39
N VAL A 236 -13.88 -5.62 6.56
CA VAL A 236 -14.82 -5.47 5.44
C VAL A 236 -15.52 -4.13 5.52
N PHE A 237 -15.43 -3.35 4.45
CA PHE A 237 -16.28 -2.19 4.21
C PHE A 237 -17.42 -2.58 3.28
N ILE A 238 -18.66 -2.47 3.75
CA ILE A 238 -19.86 -2.69 2.95
C ILE A 238 -20.61 -1.36 2.80
N ASP A 239 -20.70 -0.86 1.58
CA ASP A 239 -21.62 0.23 1.26
C ASP A 239 -22.98 -0.36 0.91
N GLN A 240 -24.03 0.17 1.54
CA GLN A 240 -25.43 -0.22 1.30
C GLN A 240 -26.30 0.99 0.95
N ASN A 241 -25.70 2.11 0.54
CA ASN A 241 -26.41 3.29 0.09
C ASN A 241 -26.18 3.48 -1.41
N ASN A 242 -26.60 4.60 -2.00
CA ASN A 242 -26.43 4.79 -3.45
C ASN A 242 -25.04 5.37 -3.81
N THR A 243 -24.11 5.50 -2.88
CA THR A 243 -22.81 6.14 -3.16
C THR A 243 -21.86 5.14 -3.77
N PHE A 244 -21.45 5.37 -5.02
CA PHE A 244 -20.46 4.51 -5.64
C PHE A 244 -19.12 4.59 -4.90
N VAL A 245 -18.59 3.43 -4.49
CA VAL A 245 -17.35 3.35 -3.69
C VAL A 245 -16.13 3.32 -4.59
N ASN A 246 -15.30 4.35 -4.46
CA ASN A 246 -14.02 4.48 -5.15
C ASN A 246 -12.90 4.87 -4.19
N ASN A 247 -11.66 4.93 -4.69
CA ASN A 247 -10.51 5.50 -3.99
C ASN A 247 -10.16 4.82 -2.66
N GLN A 248 -10.48 3.54 -2.55
CA GLN A 248 -10.18 2.74 -1.39
C GLN A 248 -8.75 2.18 -1.50
N THR A 249 -8.01 2.19 -0.40
CA THR A 249 -6.64 1.66 -0.34
C THR A 249 -6.54 0.31 0.36
N GLY A 250 -5.51 -0.47 0.01
CA GLY A 250 -5.15 -1.72 0.69
C GLY A 250 -6.17 -2.85 0.50
N LEU A 251 -6.76 -2.96 -0.69
CA LEU A 251 -7.83 -3.94 -0.94
C LEU A 251 -7.27 -5.32 -1.23
N ALA A 252 -7.78 -6.31 -0.49
CA ALA A 252 -7.64 -7.75 -0.76
C ALA A 252 -8.78 -8.30 -1.62
N GLY A 253 -9.97 -7.68 -1.54
CA GLY A 253 -11.13 -8.09 -2.30
C GLY A 253 -12.04 -6.93 -2.68
N TYR A 254 -12.66 -6.99 -3.86
CA TYR A 254 -13.60 -5.97 -4.33
C TYR A 254 -14.77 -6.56 -5.10
N SER A 255 -15.99 -6.16 -4.76
CA SER A 255 -17.17 -6.45 -5.57
C SER A 255 -18.05 -5.22 -5.70
N SER A 256 -18.48 -4.90 -6.92
CA SER A 256 -19.39 -3.78 -7.17
C SER A 256 -20.23 -3.95 -8.44
N TRP A 257 -21.24 -3.11 -8.60
CA TRP A 257 -21.95 -2.96 -9.88
C TRP A 257 -21.12 -2.23 -10.94
N GLY A 258 -19.95 -1.68 -10.61
CA GLY A 258 -19.12 -0.90 -11.50
C GLY A 258 -19.92 0.18 -12.23
N SER A 259 -19.70 0.34 -13.53
CA SER A 259 -20.49 1.28 -14.35
C SER A 259 -22.00 1.00 -14.44
N ASN A 260 -22.47 -0.16 -13.98
CA ASN A 260 -23.90 -0.43 -13.82
C ASN A 260 -24.45 0.09 -12.48
N ASP A 261 -23.63 0.62 -11.57
CA ASP A 261 -24.14 1.39 -10.43
C ASP A 261 -24.78 2.69 -10.95
N GLY A 262 -26.00 3.00 -10.52
CA GLY A 262 -26.70 4.19 -11.02
C GLY A 262 -26.08 5.54 -10.60
N ASN A 263 -25.09 5.54 -9.71
CA ASN A 263 -24.34 6.72 -9.28
C ASN A 263 -22.85 6.65 -9.68
N TRP A 264 -22.45 5.67 -10.48
CA TRP A 264 -21.10 5.60 -11.06
C TRP A 264 -20.70 6.90 -11.76
N TYR A 265 -21.65 7.50 -12.49
CA TYR A 265 -21.45 8.74 -13.27
C TYR A 265 -21.74 10.01 -12.46
N ILE A 266 -22.14 9.90 -11.18
CA ILE A 266 -22.35 11.03 -10.28
C ILE A 266 -21.04 11.30 -9.55
N ALA A 267 -20.72 12.58 -9.32
CA ALA A 267 -19.42 13.09 -8.85
C ALA A 267 -18.30 12.96 -9.88
N GLU A 268 -18.27 13.92 -10.81
CA GLU A 268 -17.14 14.14 -11.69
C GLU A 268 -16.62 15.56 -11.50
N ASN A 269 -15.30 15.72 -11.54
CA ASN A 269 -14.70 16.95 -12.04
C ASN A 269 -14.98 17.03 -13.55
N THR A 270 -16.26 17.06 -13.95
CA THR A 270 -16.63 17.32 -15.34
C THR A 270 -16.46 18.79 -15.59
N ASN A 271 -15.65 19.10 -16.60
CA ASN A 271 -15.93 20.30 -17.33
C ASN A 271 -17.07 19.99 -18.30
N THR A 272 -18.17 20.74 -18.18
CA THR A 272 -19.34 20.58 -19.06
C THR A 272 -19.03 21.14 -20.44
N GLY A 273 -19.83 20.76 -21.43
CA GLY A 273 -19.63 21.07 -22.84
C GLY A 273 -19.63 22.56 -23.17
N PHE A 274 -19.89 22.88 -24.44
CA PHE A 274 -19.79 24.24 -24.96
C PHE A 274 -21.04 25.09 -24.65
N GLU A 275 -21.43 25.16 -23.36
CA GLU A 275 -22.79 25.53 -22.93
C GLU A 275 -23.02 27.03 -22.68
N THR A 276 -21.98 27.84 -22.46
CA THR A 276 -22.12 29.30 -22.23
C THR A 276 -20.98 30.07 -22.88
N ASP A 277 -21.30 31.24 -23.44
CA ASP A 277 -20.36 32.28 -23.88
C ASP A 277 -20.92 33.60 -23.33
N SER A 278 -20.27 34.13 -22.30
CA SER A 278 -20.72 35.31 -21.57
C SER A 278 -20.02 36.61 -22.00
N ASP A 279 -18.91 36.51 -22.71
CA ASP A 279 -18.07 37.65 -23.10
C ASP A 279 -18.20 38.03 -24.59
N GLY A 280 -18.90 37.21 -25.38
CA GLY A 280 -19.27 37.47 -26.76
C GLY A 280 -18.12 37.30 -27.75
N ASP A 281 -17.05 36.61 -27.36
CA ASP A 281 -15.90 36.32 -28.21
C ASP A 281 -16.15 35.13 -29.18
N LEU A 282 -17.34 34.52 -29.09
CA LEU A 282 -17.73 33.33 -29.85
C LEU A 282 -16.89 32.11 -29.47
N ILE A 283 -16.39 32.03 -28.24
CA ILE A 283 -15.75 30.85 -27.65
C ILE A 283 -16.45 30.58 -26.32
N PRO A 284 -16.78 29.32 -26.01
CA PRO A 284 -17.40 29.01 -24.72
C PRO A 284 -16.51 29.41 -23.54
N ASP A 285 -17.13 29.89 -22.46
CA ASP A 285 -16.44 30.27 -21.23
C ASP A 285 -15.53 29.12 -20.75
N ASP A 286 -14.35 29.45 -20.20
CA ASP A 286 -13.28 28.50 -19.82
C ASP A 286 -12.59 27.74 -20.97
N TRP A 287 -13.04 27.89 -22.22
CA TRP A 287 -12.33 27.41 -23.40
C TRP A 287 -11.51 28.52 -24.05
N PHE A 288 -10.43 28.13 -24.72
CA PHE A 288 -9.59 29.05 -25.45
C PHE A 288 -9.11 28.43 -26.75
N LYS A 289 -9.01 29.28 -27.78
CA LYS A 289 -8.40 28.90 -29.04
C LYS A 289 -6.89 28.80 -28.87
N THR A 290 -6.30 27.73 -29.38
CA THR A 290 -4.85 27.63 -29.57
C THR A 290 -4.57 27.58 -31.07
N ASP A 291 -4.04 28.65 -31.63
CA ASP A 291 -3.69 28.78 -33.04
C ASP A 291 -2.29 29.36 -33.27
N ASN A 292 -1.72 29.02 -34.43
CA ASN A 292 -0.69 29.85 -35.07
C ASN A 292 -1.42 30.70 -36.14
N PRO A 293 -1.26 32.04 -36.14
CA PRO A 293 -2.26 32.95 -36.70
C PRO A 293 -2.46 32.85 -38.22
N GLY A 294 -3.71 32.99 -38.67
CA GLY A 294 -4.05 33.50 -40.01
C GLY A 294 -4.81 32.58 -41.00
N LEU A 295 -5.12 31.32 -40.66
CA LEU A 295 -5.66 30.36 -41.65
C LEU A 295 -6.91 29.56 -41.23
N SER A 296 -7.43 29.74 -40.01
CA SER A 296 -8.58 28.97 -39.48
C SER A 296 -9.56 29.83 -38.68
N GLU A 297 -10.85 29.69 -39.00
CA GLU A 297 -11.97 30.23 -38.24
C GLU A 297 -12.36 29.21 -37.15
N VAL A 298 -12.27 29.61 -35.88
CA VAL A 298 -12.86 28.89 -34.74
C VAL A 298 -13.91 29.83 -34.16
N ILE A 299 -15.16 29.43 -34.24
CA ILE A 299 -16.29 30.20 -33.73
C ILE A 299 -17.30 29.27 -33.09
N MET A 300 -17.99 29.75 -32.07
CA MET A 300 -19.19 29.17 -31.52
C MET A 300 -20.26 29.30 -32.61
N SER A 301 -20.71 28.17 -33.13
CA SER A 301 -21.91 28.16 -33.97
C SER A 301 -23.07 27.98 -33.02
N GLY A 302 -23.96 28.97 -32.93
CA GLY A 302 -25.16 28.86 -32.10
C GLY A 302 -26.03 27.64 -32.44
N VAL A 303 -25.81 27.02 -33.62
CA VAL A 303 -26.48 25.80 -34.10
C VAL A 303 -25.62 25.13 -35.20
N ASP A 304 -25.36 23.81 -35.15
CA ASP A 304 -24.95 23.03 -36.33
C ASP A 304 -26.16 22.91 -37.29
N PRO A 305 -26.08 23.42 -38.54
CA PRO A 305 -27.22 23.45 -39.46
C PRO A 305 -27.80 22.08 -39.83
N GLN A 306 -27.17 20.96 -39.47
CA GLN A 306 -27.70 19.60 -39.69
C GLN A 306 -28.43 19.01 -38.48
N SER A 307 -28.13 19.43 -37.25
CA SER A 307 -28.57 18.73 -36.03
C SER A 307 -29.31 19.61 -35.02
N ASP A 308 -29.29 20.93 -35.19
CA ASP A 308 -29.87 21.91 -34.26
C ASP A 308 -29.20 21.94 -32.86
N ILE A 309 -27.94 21.46 -32.76
CA ILE A 309 -27.17 21.33 -31.51
C ILE A 309 -26.11 22.45 -31.42
N PHE A 310 -25.85 22.96 -30.21
CA PHE A 310 -24.76 23.89 -29.92
C PHE A 310 -23.39 23.22 -30.12
N ALA A 311 -22.46 23.87 -30.82
CA ALA A 311 -21.15 23.29 -31.08
C ALA A 311 -20.07 24.31 -31.42
N VAL A 312 -18.82 23.95 -31.16
CA VAL A 312 -17.66 24.72 -31.65
C VAL A 312 -17.35 24.31 -33.08
N LYS A 313 -17.35 25.29 -33.98
CA LYS A 313 -17.02 25.12 -35.39
C LYS A 313 -15.54 25.41 -35.61
N MET A 314 -14.82 24.47 -36.20
CA MET A 314 -13.50 24.66 -36.79
C MET A 314 -13.59 24.57 -38.31
N ASN A 315 -13.23 25.64 -39.01
CA ASN A 315 -13.25 25.68 -40.47
C ASN A 315 -11.90 26.09 -41.03
N ARG A 316 -11.38 25.27 -41.95
CA ARG A 316 -10.09 25.51 -42.60
C ARG A 316 -10.16 25.17 -44.09
N SER A 317 -9.75 26.12 -44.93
CA SER A 317 -9.83 26.00 -46.39
C SER A 317 -8.72 25.16 -47.03
N GLN A 318 -7.52 25.10 -46.43
CA GLN A 318 -6.36 24.36 -46.93
C GLN A 318 -5.61 23.63 -45.81
N PRO A 319 -5.02 22.44 -46.06
CA PRO A 319 -4.10 21.82 -45.13
C PRO A 319 -2.86 22.70 -44.96
N ASN A 320 -2.31 22.77 -43.75
CA ASN A 320 -1.05 23.46 -43.48
C ASN A 320 -0.31 22.76 -42.33
N GLU A 321 0.97 23.05 -42.13
CA GLU A 321 1.78 22.44 -41.06
C GLU A 321 1.32 22.80 -39.64
N ASN A 322 0.42 23.79 -39.50
CA ASN A 322 -0.10 24.24 -38.21
C ASN A 322 -1.34 23.45 -37.77
N TYR A 323 -1.57 23.45 -36.45
CA TYR A 323 -2.79 22.93 -35.85
C TYR A 323 -3.70 24.08 -35.41
N THR A 324 -5.01 23.79 -35.37
CA THR A 324 -6.04 24.61 -34.73
C THR A 324 -6.61 23.74 -33.64
N ALA A 325 -6.64 24.24 -32.42
CA ALA A 325 -7.26 23.54 -31.32
C ALA A 325 -8.22 24.46 -30.57
N ILE A 326 -9.31 23.87 -30.09
CA ILE A 326 -10.07 24.43 -28.98
C ILE A 326 -9.67 23.66 -27.72
N SER A 327 -9.30 24.39 -26.68
CA SER A 327 -8.61 23.84 -25.52
C SER A 327 -9.23 24.34 -24.22
N GLN A 328 -9.07 23.56 -23.16
CA GLN A 328 -9.51 23.93 -21.83
C GLN A 328 -8.51 23.46 -20.78
N ASN A 329 -8.28 24.30 -19.76
CA ASN A 329 -7.42 23.96 -18.64
C ASN A 329 -8.21 23.14 -17.60
N PHE A 330 -7.54 22.16 -16.99
CA PHE A 330 -8.11 21.32 -15.95
C PHE A 330 -7.11 21.12 -14.82
N SER A 331 -7.52 21.43 -13.60
CA SER A 331 -6.71 21.21 -12.40
C SER A 331 -6.76 19.74 -12.01
N LEU A 332 -5.61 19.13 -11.76
CA LEU A 332 -5.52 17.70 -11.45
C LEU A 332 -5.59 17.42 -9.95
N THR A 333 -6.32 16.37 -9.60
CA THR A 333 -5.92 15.53 -8.46
C THR A 333 -4.75 14.65 -8.91
N PRO A 334 -3.59 14.68 -8.23
CA PRO A 334 -2.45 13.83 -8.57
C PRO A 334 -2.83 12.34 -8.65
N GLU A 335 -2.10 11.58 -9.47
CA GLU A 335 -2.19 10.10 -9.56
C GLU A 335 -3.50 9.52 -10.14
N ARG A 336 -4.43 10.38 -10.59
CA ARG A 336 -5.68 9.96 -11.26
C ARG A 336 -5.52 9.78 -12.77
N ARG A 337 -6.10 8.69 -13.29
CA ARG A 337 -6.29 8.40 -14.72
C ARG A 337 -7.64 8.93 -15.17
N TYR A 338 -7.65 9.46 -16.39
CA TYR A 338 -8.86 10.01 -17.00
C TYR A 338 -9.00 9.48 -18.41
N TYR A 339 -10.23 9.49 -18.93
CA TYR A 339 -10.47 9.37 -20.35
C TYR A 339 -11.24 10.60 -20.86
N LEU A 340 -10.87 11.03 -22.06
CA LEU A 340 -11.45 12.15 -22.77
C LEU A 340 -12.24 11.63 -23.97
N THR A 341 -13.48 12.07 -24.11
CA THR A 341 -14.35 11.78 -25.27
C THR A 341 -14.95 13.06 -25.81
N ALA A 342 -15.33 13.05 -27.09
CA ALA A 342 -16.10 14.11 -27.73
C ALA A 342 -16.89 13.55 -28.91
N ALA A 343 -17.93 14.27 -29.31
CA ALA A 343 -18.67 14.03 -30.55
C ALA A 343 -18.31 15.10 -31.59
N ALA A 344 -18.34 14.74 -32.87
CA ALA A 344 -18.15 15.69 -33.94
C ALA A 344 -18.92 15.36 -35.22
N ASN A 345 -19.27 16.39 -35.98
CA ASN A 345 -19.77 16.30 -37.34
C ASN A 345 -18.72 16.87 -38.32
N LEU A 346 -18.32 16.07 -39.31
CA LEU A 346 -17.23 16.34 -40.23
C LEU A 346 -17.78 16.57 -41.65
N THR A 347 -17.30 17.62 -42.32
CA THR A 347 -17.56 17.86 -43.75
C THR A 347 -16.26 18.07 -44.51
N ASN A 348 -15.96 17.15 -45.43
CA ASN A 348 -14.79 17.16 -46.31
C ASN A 348 -13.45 17.29 -45.57
N VAL A 349 -13.35 16.68 -44.37
CA VAL A 349 -12.13 16.68 -43.58
C VAL A 349 -11.09 15.82 -44.28
N SER A 350 -9.98 16.41 -44.71
CA SER A 350 -8.96 15.71 -45.50
C SER A 350 -7.57 16.29 -45.24
N GLY A 351 -6.56 15.42 -45.19
CA GLY A 351 -5.19 15.75 -44.81
C GLY A 351 -4.51 14.64 -44.02
N GLU A 352 -3.30 14.89 -43.53
CA GLU A 352 -2.44 13.87 -42.90
C GLU A 352 -2.98 13.43 -41.52
N LYS A 353 -3.56 14.35 -40.74
CA LYS A 353 -3.86 14.13 -39.31
C LYS A 353 -5.30 14.37 -38.86
N GLY A 354 -6.21 14.64 -39.80
CA GLY A 354 -7.65 14.83 -39.58
C GLY A 354 -8.00 15.73 -38.37
N VAL A 355 -9.04 15.33 -37.65
CA VAL A 355 -9.39 15.82 -36.31
C VAL A 355 -9.20 14.69 -35.27
N HIS A 356 -8.67 15.03 -34.10
CA HIS A 356 -8.48 14.09 -32.98
C HIS A 356 -8.58 14.83 -31.65
N LEU A 357 -8.74 14.07 -30.56
CA LEU A 357 -8.63 14.59 -29.20
C LEU A 357 -7.18 14.54 -28.70
N GLN A 358 -6.82 15.47 -27.83
CA GLN A 358 -5.49 15.55 -27.22
C GLN A 358 -5.60 15.92 -25.74
N ILE A 359 -4.72 15.34 -24.92
CA ILE A 359 -4.49 15.76 -23.54
C ILE A 359 -3.01 16.12 -23.42
N LYS A 360 -2.70 17.28 -22.84
CA LYS A 360 -1.34 17.67 -22.46
C LYS A 360 -1.26 17.82 -20.95
N SER A 361 -0.26 17.24 -20.32
CA SER A 361 -0.01 17.40 -18.88
C SER A 361 1.13 18.35 -18.60
N TYR A 362 0.96 19.22 -17.60
CA TYR A 362 1.92 20.23 -17.21
C TYR A 362 2.25 20.16 -15.72
N ALA A 363 3.50 20.46 -15.37
CA ALA A 363 3.92 20.72 -14.00
C ALA A 363 3.40 22.08 -13.49
N SER A 364 3.46 22.31 -12.18
CA SER A 364 3.01 23.57 -11.55
C SER A 364 3.75 24.81 -12.06
N ASN A 365 4.99 24.65 -12.54
CA ASN A 365 5.79 25.71 -13.16
C ASN A 365 5.50 25.94 -14.66
N GLY A 366 4.54 25.21 -15.25
CA GLY A 366 4.18 25.32 -16.66
C GLY A 366 4.99 24.46 -17.63
N THR A 367 5.93 23.63 -17.14
CA THR A 367 6.67 22.67 -17.99
C THR A 367 5.72 21.61 -18.55
N LEU A 368 5.75 21.37 -19.86
CA LEU A 368 5.03 20.25 -20.50
C LEU A 368 5.70 18.93 -20.11
N LEU A 369 4.92 18.01 -19.55
CA LEU A 369 5.38 16.69 -19.11
C LEU A 369 5.03 15.57 -20.10
N GLY A 370 3.94 15.73 -20.87
CA GLY A 370 3.52 14.69 -21.81
C GLY A 370 2.34 15.12 -22.69
N THR A 371 2.22 14.48 -23.86
CA THR A 371 1.12 14.67 -24.82
C THR A 371 0.49 13.33 -25.19
N PHE A 372 -0.81 13.20 -24.97
CA PHE A 372 -1.61 12.01 -25.26
C PHE A 372 -2.57 12.33 -26.40
N ASN A 373 -2.52 11.57 -27.49
CA ASN A 373 -3.36 11.80 -28.67
C ASN A 373 -4.33 10.63 -28.86
N GLY A 374 -5.56 10.96 -29.22
CA GLY A 374 -6.59 10.00 -29.61
C GLY A 374 -6.46 9.57 -31.05
N SER A 375 -7.37 8.69 -31.47
CA SER A 375 -7.48 8.27 -32.87
C SER A 375 -7.87 9.43 -33.78
N VAL A 376 -7.34 9.41 -35.00
CA VAL A 376 -7.64 10.41 -36.03
C VAL A 376 -8.95 10.08 -36.75
N ARG A 377 -9.80 11.10 -36.96
CA ARG A 377 -11.02 11.05 -37.77
C ARG A 377 -10.90 11.99 -38.97
N SER A 378 -11.33 11.52 -40.13
CA SER A 378 -11.35 12.25 -41.41
C SER A 378 -12.60 11.89 -42.21
N GLY A 379 -12.85 12.63 -43.29
CA GLY A 379 -13.95 12.38 -44.22
C GLY A 379 -15.16 13.29 -44.00
N THR A 380 -16.32 12.78 -44.40
CA THR A 380 -17.62 13.44 -44.24
C THR A 380 -18.55 12.49 -43.50
N THR A 381 -19.25 12.98 -42.48
CA THR A 381 -20.20 12.21 -41.68
C THR A 381 -21.62 12.71 -41.90
N ALA A 382 -22.60 11.81 -41.86
CA ALA A 382 -24.01 12.17 -41.99
C ALA A 382 -24.64 12.69 -40.69
N ASN A 383 -24.06 12.34 -39.54
CA ASN A 383 -24.48 12.72 -38.19
C ASN A 383 -23.24 12.91 -37.31
N TYR A 384 -23.41 13.40 -36.08
CA TYR A 384 -22.36 13.39 -35.07
C TYR A 384 -21.83 11.97 -34.83
N VAL A 385 -20.50 11.85 -34.81
CA VAL A 385 -19.77 10.62 -34.49
C VAL A 385 -18.79 10.86 -33.35
N GLY A 386 -18.44 9.82 -32.59
CA GLY A 386 -17.37 9.93 -31.60
C GLY A 386 -16.01 10.17 -32.24
N LEU A 387 -15.26 11.15 -31.73
CA LEU A 387 -13.91 11.53 -32.20
C LEU A 387 -12.80 10.51 -31.84
N GLY A 388 -13.16 9.35 -31.28
CA GLY A 388 -12.20 8.47 -30.62
C GLY A 388 -11.83 9.04 -29.25
N GLN A 389 -11.49 8.17 -28.31
CA GLN A 389 -11.15 8.59 -26.95
C GLN A 389 -9.64 8.78 -26.79
N VAL A 390 -9.24 9.49 -25.75
CA VAL A 390 -7.85 9.55 -25.25
C VAL A 390 -7.85 9.09 -23.81
N VAL A 391 -6.85 8.33 -23.39
CA VAL A 391 -6.61 8.01 -21.97
C VAL A 391 -5.41 8.81 -21.49
N TYR A 392 -5.56 9.47 -20.34
CA TYR A 392 -4.49 10.10 -19.60
C TYR A 392 -3.97 9.15 -18.53
N GLU A 393 -2.68 8.88 -18.58
CA GLU A 393 -1.93 8.19 -17.54
C GLU A 393 -1.11 9.21 -16.72
N PRO A 394 -1.22 9.22 -15.37
CA PRO A 394 -0.52 10.14 -14.49
C PRO A 394 0.97 10.29 -14.79
N GLN A 395 1.46 11.54 -14.77
CA GLN A 395 2.87 11.88 -14.90
C GLN A 395 3.42 12.45 -13.59
N LEU A 396 4.66 12.12 -13.25
CA LEU A 396 5.29 12.60 -12.00
C LEU A 396 5.35 14.13 -12.01
N GLY A 397 4.82 14.76 -10.95
CA GLY A 397 4.79 16.21 -10.82
C GLY A 397 3.76 16.93 -11.72
N ALA A 398 2.86 16.21 -12.39
CA ALA A 398 1.75 16.81 -13.11
C ALA A 398 0.77 17.50 -12.15
N ALA A 399 0.42 18.74 -12.46
CA ALA A 399 -0.50 19.57 -11.68
C ALA A 399 -1.69 20.08 -12.51
N LYS A 400 -1.55 20.11 -13.84
CA LYS A 400 -2.57 20.63 -14.76
C LYS A 400 -2.66 19.79 -16.02
N LEU A 401 -3.87 19.55 -16.52
CA LEU A 401 -4.13 19.09 -17.88
C LEU A 401 -4.60 20.24 -18.77
N VAL A 402 -4.29 20.14 -20.06
CA VAL A 402 -4.94 20.88 -21.13
C VAL A 402 -5.58 19.85 -22.04
N ILE A 403 -6.90 19.82 -22.08
CA ILE A 403 -7.66 18.97 -23.00
C ILE A 403 -7.98 19.76 -24.26
N SER A 404 -7.96 19.11 -25.41
CA SER A 404 -8.16 19.79 -26.69
C SER A 404 -8.85 18.91 -27.72
N ALA A 405 -9.70 19.50 -28.55
CA ALA A 405 -10.02 18.95 -29.87
C ALA A 405 -9.13 19.65 -30.91
N VAL A 406 -8.38 18.85 -31.67
CA VAL A 406 -7.27 19.32 -32.51
C VAL A 406 -7.53 18.96 -33.96
N MET A 407 -7.50 19.96 -34.83
CA MET A 407 -7.43 19.80 -36.28
C MET A 407 -6.02 20.16 -36.75
N SER A 408 -5.25 19.16 -37.20
CA SER A 408 -3.85 19.33 -37.60
C SER A 408 -3.63 18.86 -39.03
N LYS A 409 -2.80 19.57 -39.80
CA LYS A 409 -2.39 19.16 -41.17
C LYS A 409 -3.54 18.76 -42.10
N SER A 410 -4.69 19.36 -41.89
CA SER A 410 -5.94 18.98 -42.58
C SER A 410 -6.76 20.22 -42.91
N LYS A 411 -7.64 20.10 -43.91
CA LYS A 411 -8.69 21.07 -44.24
C LYS A 411 -10.07 20.46 -43.99
N GLY A 412 -11.11 21.28 -44.07
CA GLY A 412 -12.50 20.88 -43.93
C GLY A 412 -13.23 21.68 -42.85
N LEU A 413 -14.45 21.26 -42.59
CA LEU A 413 -15.32 21.83 -41.57
C LEU A 413 -15.60 20.76 -40.52
N VAL A 414 -15.45 21.12 -39.24
CA VAL A 414 -15.72 20.27 -38.10
C VAL A 414 -16.59 21.02 -37.11
N TYR A 415 -17.69 20.43 -36.69
CA TYR A 415 -18.42 20.83 -35.49
C TYR A 415 -18.06 19.85 -34.38
N VAL A 416 -17.60 20.32 -33.23
CA VAL A 416 -17.26 19.50 -32.06
C VAL A 416 -18.20 19.87 -30.92
N ASP A 417 -18.67 18.86 -30.20
CA ASP A 417 -19.53 19.02 -29.03
C ASP A 417 -19.37 17.83 -28.06
N ASN A 418 -20.02 17.88 -26.88
CA ASN A 418 -20.02 16.85 -25.86
C ASN A 418 -18.60 16.42 -25.45
N VAL A 419 -17.70 17.40 -25.30
CA VAL A 419 -16.34 17.13 -24.82
C VAL A 419 -16.39 16.86 -23.33
N ILE A 420 -16.00 15.65 -22.94
CA ILE A 420 -16.17 15.15 -21.58
C ILE A 420 -14.88 14.48 -21.14
N LEU A 421 -14.29 14.98 -20.06
CA LEU A 421 -13.19 14.35 -19.31
C LEU A 421 -13.77 13.63 -18.09
N ARG A 422 -13.52 12.32 -17.96
CA ARG A 422 -14.02 11.51 -16.84
C ARG A 422 -12.88 10.75 -16.18
N GLU A 423 -12.94 10.65 -14.85
CA GLU A 423 -12.03 9.82 -14.09
C GLU A 423 -12.32 8.33 -14.36
N ILE A 424 -11.27 7.53 -14.49
CA ILE A 424 -11.39 6.06 -14.61
C ILE A 424 -11.59 5.48 -13.20
N LYS A 425 -12.83 5.18 -12.83
CA LYS A 425 -13.18 4.57 -11.54
C LYS A 425 -12.97 3.03 -11.56
N PRO A 426 -12.83 2.36 -10.41
CA PRO A 426 -12.88 2.89 -9.03
C PRO A 426 -11.54 3.46 -8.52
N HIS A 427 -10.44 3.29 -9.24
CA HIS A 427 -9.16 3.88 -8.87
C HIS A 427 -8.68 3.51 -7.44
N ASN A 428 -8.97 2.28 -7.03
CA ASN A 428 -8.54 1.73 -5.75
C ASN A 428 -7.05 1.34 -5.79
N THR A 429 -6.42 1.21 -4.61
CA THR A 429 -5.12 0.53 -4.48
C THR A 429 -5.29 -0.86 -3.90
N TRP A 430 -4.49 -1.79 -4.40
CA TRP A 430 -4.64 -3.23 -4.20
C TRP A 430 -3.41 -3.78 -3.50
N ILE A 431 -3.59 -4.73 -2.60
CA ILE A 431 -2.47 -5.55 -2.14
C ILE A 431 -2.14 -6.62 -3.19
N ASP A 432 -0.93 -7.15 -3.12
CA ASP A 432 -0.56 -8.33 -3.90
C ASP A 432 -1.40 -9.53 -3.46
N GLY A 433 -2.01 -10.22 -4.43
CA GLY A 433 -3.03 -11.24 -4.16
C GLY A 433 -4.47 -10.72 -4.17
N ALA A 434 -4.71 -9.43 -4.39
CA ALA A 434 -6.08 -8.94 -4.44
C ALA A 434 -6.91 -9.55 -5.58
N VAL A 435 -8.16 -9.91 -5.30
CA VAL A 435 -9.13 -10.41 -6.30
C VAL A 435 -10.37 -9.54 -6.38
N GLY A 436 -11.04 -9.51 -7.53
CA GLY A 436 -12.28 -8.73 -7.66
C GLY A 436 -13.27 -9.25 -8.69
N GLU A 437 -14.51 -8.75 -8.58
CA GLU A 437 -15.61 -8.99 -9.51
C GLU A 437 -16.39 -7.70 -9.73
N THR A 438 -16.87 -7.47 -10.95
CA THR A 438 -17.69 -6.29 -11.26
C THR A 438 -18.89 -6.71 -12.11
N TYR A 439 -20.09 -6.27 -11.74
CA TYR A 439 -21.33 -6.72 -12.39
C TYR A 439 -21.61 -5.86 -13.62
N VAL A 440 -20.65 -5.84 -14.53
CA VAL A 440 -20.55 -4.93 -15.65
C VAL A 440 -20.62 -5.73 -16.94
N SER A 441 -21.62 -5.42 -17.77
CA SER A 441 -21.71 -6.07 -19.07
C SER A 441 -20.49 -5.74 -19.91
N THR A 442 -20.01 -6.70 -20.70
CA THR A 442 -18.89 -6.47 -21.62
C THR A 442 -17.61 -5.89 -20.95
N GLY A 443 -17.43 -6.07 -19.64
CA GLY A 443 -16.29 -5.50 -18.89
C GLY A 443 -14.93 -6.02 -19.33
N GLY A 444 -14.88 -7.18 -19.98
CA GLY A 444 -13.70 -7.80 -20.58
C GLY A 444 -13.72 -7.76 -22.12
N ARG A 445 -14.47 -6.84 -22.73
CA ARG A 445 -14.65 -6.78 -24.20
C ARG A 445 -13.38 -6.60 -25.00
N SER A 446 -12.35 -6.00 -24.41
CA SER A 446 -11.03 -5.77 -24.99
C SER A 446 -10.05 -5.41 -23.89
N PHE A 447 -8.78 -5.74 -24.12
CA PHE A 447 -7.64 -5.33 -23.30
C PHE A 447 -6.71 -4.41 -24.11
N ARG A 448 -7.24 -3.66 -25.07
CA ARG A 448 -6.49 -2.66 -25.84
C ARG A 448 -6.76 -1.26 -25.31
N TYR A 449 -5.73 -0.41 -25.34
CA TYR A 449 -5.91 1.02 -25.13
C TYR A 449 -6.91 1.58 -26.16
N LEU A 450 -7.55 2.70 -25.80
CA LEU A 450 -8.53 3.38 -26.64
C LEU A 450 -9.81 2.57 -26.95
N THR A 451 -10.05 1.47 -26.21
CA THR A 451 -11.32 0.74 -26.23
C THR A 451 -12.45 1.60 -25.73
N ARG A 452 -13.46 1.86 -26.57
CA ARG A 452 -14.61 2.73 -26.27
C ARG A 452 -15.11 2.54 -24.82
N TYR A 453 -15.03 3.60 -24.02
CA TYR A 453 -15.65 3.69 -22.70
C TYR A 453 -17.14 3.94 -22.85
N GLY A 454 -17.92 3.13 -22.13
CA GLY A 454 -19.36 3.23 -21.97
C GLY A 454 -19.66 2.51 -20.66
N GLN A 455 -19.31 1.23 -20.64
CA GLN A 455 -19.11 0.47 -19.41
C GLN A 455 -17.63 0.46 -19.01
N SER A 456 -17.36 0.30 -17.70
CA SER A 456 -16.01 0.18 -17.14
C SER A 456 -15.30 -1.07 -17.68
N LEU A 457 -13.96 -1.08 -17.66
CA LEU A 457 -13.14 -2.19 -18.15
C LEU A 457 -12.39 -2.83 -16.98
N VAL A 458 -12.32 -4.16 -16.96
CA VAL A 458 -11.47 -4.87 -15.99
C VAL A 458 -9.98 -4.64 -16.26
N ALA A 459 -9.62 -4.26 -17.50
CA ALA A 459 -8.28 -3.80 -17.86
C ALA A 459 -7.82 -2.59 -17.02
N ASP A 460 -8.75 -1.72 -16.60
CA ASP A 460 -8.42 -0.60 -15.73
C ASP A 460 -8.07 -1.06 -14.33
N LEU A 461 -8.78 -2.05 -13.78
CA LEU A 461 -8.48 -2.57 -12.44
C LEU A 461 -7.14 -3.32 -12.44
N ILE A 462 -6.80 -4.01 -13.54
CA ILE A 462 -5.47 -4.60 -13.76
C ILE A 462 -4.40 -3.50 -13.76
N LYS A 463 -4.65 -2.41 -14.48
CA LYS A 463 -3.74 -1.26 -14.52
C LYS A 463 -3.59 -0.55 -13.17
N ASP A 464 -4.64 -0.58 -12.33
CA ASP A 464 -4.58 -0.07 -10.96
C ASP A 464 -3.80 -1.00 -10.02
N GLY A 465 -3.65 -2.28 -10.37
CA GLY A 465 -2.78 -3.22 -9.67
C GLY A 465 -3.47 -4.46 -9.10
N ILE A 466 -4.73 -4.76 -9.45
CA ILE A 466 -5.39 -5.99 -8.98
C ILE A 466 -4.63 -7.25 -9.46
N SER A 467 -4.61 -8.30 -8.65
CA SER A 467 -3.89 -9.55 -8.98
C SER A 467 -4.77 -10.58 -9.69
N GLY A 468 -6.09 -10.51 -9.49
CA GLY A 468 -7.06 -11.38 -10.14
C GLY A 468 -8.40 -10.71 -10.38
N ILE A 469 -8.99 -10.92 -11.54
CA ILE A 469 -10.34 -10.42 -11.84
C ILE A 469 -11.00 -11.27 -12.94
N LYS A 470 -12.33 -11.33 -12.94
CA LYS A 470 -13.11 -11.94 -14.01
C LYS A 470 -13.73 -10.85 -14.90
N GLY A 471 -13.72 -11.06 -16.21
CA GLY A 471 -14.34 -10.17 -17.20
C GLY A 471 -15.19 -10.90 -18.22
N TYR A 472 -16.02 -10.15 -18.95
CA TYR A 472 -16.97 -10.69 -19.93
C TYR A 472 -16.73 -10.08 -21.30
N VAL A 473 -16.48 -10.91 -22.33
CA VAL A 473 -16.12 -10.45 -23.68
C VAL A 473 -17.31 -9.93 -24.50
N TYR A 474 -18.52 -10.33 -24.09
CA TYR A 474 -19.84 -9.91 -24.58
C TYR A 474 -20.84 -9.78 -23.41
N GLU A 475 -22.12 -9.55 -23.71
CA GLU A 475 -23.19 -9.36 -22.72
C GLU A 475 -23.44 -10.66 -21.92
N PRO A 476 -23.21 -10.66 -20.59
CA PRO A 476 -23.54 -11.79 -19.73
C PRO A 476 -24.95 -11.64 -19.13
N TYR A 477 -25.50 -12.75 -18.63
CA TYR A 477 -26.55 -12.71 -17.61
C TYR A 477 -25.90 -12.49 -16.23
N LEU A 478 -26.65 -11.99 -15.26
CA LEU A 478 -26.12 -11.76 -13.91
C LEU A 478 -25.54 -13.04 -13.29
N THR A 479 -26.15 -14.21 -13.48
CA THR A 479 -25.65 -15.49 -12.97
C THR A 479 -24.34 -15.96 -13.59
N ALA A 480 -23.86 -15.29 -14.63
CA ALA A 480 -22.54 -15.56 -15.22
C ALA A 480 -21.40 -14.89 -14.46
N VAL A 481 -21.72 -13.90 -13.64
CA VAL A 481 -20.70 -13.26 -12.81
C VAL A 481 -20.22 -14.21 -11.73
N ALA A 482 -18.97 -14.10 -11.28
CA ALA A 482 -18.54 -14.90 -10.14
C ALA A 482 -19.32 -14.44 -8.90
N HIS A 483 -20.00 -15.37 -8.23
CA HIS A 483 -20.80 -15.04 -7.05
C HIS A 483 -19.86 -14.69 -5.88
N PRO A 484 -19.82 -13.43 -5.38
CA PRO A 484 -18.81 -13.02 -4.39
C PRO A 484 -18.91 -13.78 -3.06
N ASN A 485 -20.10 -14.26 -2.69
CA ASN A 485 -20.28 -15.11 -1.50
C ASN A 485 -19.59 -16.47 -1.63
N ILE A 486 -19.35 -16.97 -2.85
CA ILE A 486 -18.56 -18.17 -3.09
C ILE A 486 -17.11 -17.79 -3.34
N LEU A 487 -16.86 -16.81 -4.21
CA LEU A 487 -15.50 -16.37 -4.59
C LEU A 487 -14.66 -16.02 -3.35
N PHE A 488 -15.14 -15.10 -2.52
CA PHE A 488 -14.36 -14.65 -1.37
C PHE A 488 -14.28 -15.71 -0.28
N GLU A 489 -15.30 -16.55 -0.15
CA GLU A 489 -15.27 -17.69 0.78
C GLU A 489 -14.18 -18.69 0.39
N ARG A 490 -14.14 -19.11 -0.88
CA ARG A 490 -13.17 -20.08 -1.37
C ARG A 490 -11.75 -19.50 -1.32
N TYR A 491 -11.60 -18.25 -1.75
CA TYR A 491 -10.30 -17.59 -1.77
C TYR A 491 -9.71 -17.43 -0.36
N THR A 492 -10.51 -16.97 0.60
CA THR A 492 -10.08 -16.84 2.01
C THR A 492 -10.00 -18.17 2.77
N SER A 493 -10.49 -19.26 2.18
CA SER A 493 -10.30 -20.63 2.70
C SER A 493 -9.04 -21.30 2.15
N GLY A 494 -8.24 -20.60 1.33
CA GLY A 494 -6.94 -21.07 0.85
C GLY A 494 -6.95 -21.76 -0.52
N TYR A 495 -8.07 -21.75 -1.24
CA TYR A 495 -8.12 -22.20 -2.64
C TYR A 495 -7.39 -21.21 -3.55
N SER A 496 -6.91 -21.72 -4.68
CA SER A 496 -6.27 -20.89 -5.69
C SER A 496 -7.23 -19.90 -6.35
N LEU A 497 -6.70 -18.82 -6.93
CA LEU A 497 -7.46 -17.82 -7.69
C LEU A 497 -8.26 -18.48 -8.80
N GLY A 498 -7.62 -19.36 -9.59
CA GLY A 498 -8.27 -20.05 -10.69
C GLY A 498 -9.45 -20.90 -10.22
N GLU A 499 -9.25 -21.67 -9.14
CA GLU A 499 -10.31 -22.50 -8.57
C GLU A 499 -11.41 -21.67 -7.91
N SER A 500 -11.07 -20.60 -7.20
CA SER A 500 -12.04 -19.74 -6.51
C SER A 500 -12.98 -19.07 -7.50
N PHE A 501 -12.45 -18.56 -8.62
CA PHE A 501 -13.29 -18.03 -9.71
C PHE A 501 -14.09 -19.14 -10.39
N ALA A 502 -13.49 -20.30 -10.65
CA ALA A 502 -14.20 -21.41 -11.28
C ALA A 502 -15.36 -21.91 -10.41
N MET A 503 -15.16 -22.14 -9.11
CA MET A 503 -16.22 -22.53 -8.18
C MET A 503 -17.31 -21.46 -8.04
N ALA A 504 -16.96 -20.18 -8.17
CA ALA A 504 -17.92 -19.09 -8.07
C ALA A 504 -18.72 -18.83 -9.35
N SER A 505 -18.40 -19.50 -10.46
CA SER A 505 -18.98 -19.22 -11.78
C SER A 505 -19.99 -20.28 -12.21
N GLU A 506 -21.29 -19.97 -12.18
CA GLU A 506 -22.34 -20.95 -12.50
C GLU A 506 -22.48 -21.23 -14.00
N ILE A 507 -22.60 -20.17 -14.81
CA ILE A 507 -22.85 -20.24 -16.26
C ILE A 507 -21.69 -19.65 -17.08
N SER A 508 -20.52 -20.27 -17.00
CA SER A 508 -19.29 -19.77 -17.62
C SER A 508 -18.94 -20.40 -18.97
N LEU A 509 -19.11 -21.71 -19.12
CA LEU A 509 -18.38 -22.47 -20.14
C LEU A 509 -18.97 -22.32 -21.54
N SER A 510 -18.10 -22.29 -22.56
CA SER A 510 -18.43 -21.98 -23.95
C SER A 510 -19.25 -20.68 -24.12
N TRP A 511 -18.97 -19.67 -23.30
CA TRP A 511 -19.73 -18.42 -23.26
C TRP A 511 -18.85 -17.20 -22.97
N MET A 512 -19.28 -16.24 -22.16
CA MET A 512 -18.70 -14.89 -22.21
C MET A 512 -17.46 -14.67 -21.36
N ASP A 513 -17.08 -15.58 -20.47
CA ASP A 513 -16.17 -15.23 -19.38
C ASP A 513 -14.69 -15.43 -19.68
N VAL A 514 -13.88 -14.65 -18.96
CA VAL A 514 -12.42 -14.74 -18.95
C VAL A 514 -11.95 -14.50 -17.53
N ILE A 515 -11.18 -15.43 -16.97
CA ILE A 515 -10.54 -15.28 -15.66
C ILE A 515 -9.12 -14.76 -15.90
N ILE A 516 -8.77 -13.63 -15.29
CA ILE A 516 -7.47 -12.98 -15.46
C ILE A 516 -6.66 -13.13 -14.17
N GLY A 517 -5.41 -13.55 -14.28
CA GLY A 517 -4.49 -13.73 -13.17
C GLY A 517 -3.66 -15.00 -13.27
N ASP A 518 -2.63 -15.10 -12.43
CA ASP A 518 -1.91 -16.36 -12.25
C ASP A 518 -2.85 -17.37 -11.56
N PRO A 519 -3.03 -18.57 -12.13
CA PRO A 519 -4.06 -19.49 -11.68
C PRO A 519 -3.84 -20.03 -10.26
N LYS A 520 -2.60 -20.12 -9.77
CA LYS A 520 -2.27 -20.78 -8.49
C LYS A 520 -2.05 -19.82 -7.31
N VAL A 521 -2.37 -18.53 -7.49
CA VAL A 521 -2.35 -17.53 -6.41
C VAL A 521 -3.26 -18.00 -5.27
N ALA A 522 -2.73 -18.18 -4.07
CA ALA A 522 -3.49 -18.65 -2.90
C ALA A 522 -2.91 -18.02 -1.61
N PRO A 523 -3.13 -16.72 -1.37
CA PRO A 523 -2.46 -15.97 -0.31
C PRO A 523 -2.87 -16.38 1.10
N TYR A 524 -4.05 -17.00 1.27
CA TYR A 524 -4.66 -17.31 2.57
C TYR A 524 -4.60 -18.79 2.95
N ASN A 525 -3.74 -19.58 2.31
CA ASN A 525 -3.62 -21.00 2.64
C ASN A 525 -2.73 -21.22 3.87
N MET A 526 -3.37 -21.64 4.95
CA MET A 526 -2.74 -21.88 6.27
C MET A 526 -1.58 -22.90 6.25
N SER A 527 -1.39 -23.66 5.17
CA SER A 527 -0.28 -24.63 5.11
C SER A 527 1.09 -23.97 4.90
N TYR A 528 1.12 -22.71 4.46
CA TYR A 528 2.38 -22.05 4.14
C TYR A 528 2.48 -20.57 4.47
N VAL A 529 1.46 -19.91 5.02
CA VAL A 529 1.54 -18.49 5.43
C VAL A 529 2.63 -18.22 6.50
N PRO A 530 3.10 -16.96 6.66
CA PRO A 530 3.99 -16.56 7.76
C PRO A 530 3.32 -16.67 9.15
N ASP A 531 4.13 -16.57 10.21
CA ASP A 531 3.69 -16.50 11.61
C ASP A 531 4.74 -15.74 12.45
N LEU A 532 4.61 -14.42 12.50
CA LEU A 532 5.47 -13.47 13.18
C LEU A 532 5.19 -13.45 14.68
N ALA A 533 6.06 -14.08 15.44
CA ALA A 533 5.90 -14.24 16.88
C ALA A 533 6.98 -13.52 17.69
N ILE A 534 6.60 -13.09 18.89
CA ILE A 534 7.54 -12.71 19.95
C ILE A 534 7.28 -13.57 21.18
N GLU A 535 8.28 -14.33 21.62
CA GLU A 535 8.22 -14.94 22.95
C GLU A 535 8.49 -13.88 24.02
N GLY A 536 7.72 -13.87 25.12
CA GLY A 536 7.91 -12.87 26.18
C GLY A 536 9.33 -12.87 26.78
N SER A 537 10.02 -14.03 26.80
CA SER A 537 11.43 -14.13 27.23
C SER A 537 12.44 -13.54 26.25
N ASN A 538 12.02 -13.32 25.01
CA ASN A 538 12.82 -12.79 23.91
C ASN A 538 12.68 -11.27 23.76
N TYR A 539 11.91 -10.62 24.64
CA TYR A 539 11.81 -9.17 24.73
C TYR A 539 12.41 -8.70 26.06
N THR A 540 13.40 -7.82 25.98
CA THR A 540 14.06 -7.26 27.17
C THR A 540 14.17 -5.75 27.08
N VAL A 541 13.76 -5.10 28.17
CA VAL A 541 14.00 -3.69 28.49
C VAL A 541 14.97 -3.64 29.65
N SER A 542 16.01 -2.81 29.53
CA SER A 542 17.16 -2.81 30.44
C SER A 542 16.84 -2.58 31.91
N ASN A 543 15.76 -1.87 32.24
CA ASN A 543 15.35 -1.56 33.62
C ASN A 543 13.82 -1.49 33.76
N ASN A 544 13.30 -1.92 34.91
CA ASN A 544 11.89 -1.74 35.28
C ASN A 544 11.63 -0.42 36.01
N GLU A 545 12.67 0.19 36.59
CA GLU A 545 12.64 1.50 37.23
C GLU A 545 13.52 2.44 36.42
N ILE A 546 12.90 3.35 35.67
CA ILE A 546 13.56 4.22 34.69
C ILE A 546 13.54 5.64 35.23
N ILE A 547 14.71 6.28 35.25
CA ILE A 547 14.82 7.70 35.57
C ILE A 547 14.45 8.49 34.32
N LEU A 548 13.62 9.52 34.47
CA LEU A 548 13.26 10.43 33.39
C LEU A 548 14.51 10.92 32.63
N GLY A 549 14.51 10.78 31.31
CA GLY A 549 15.60 11.22 30.44
C GLY A 549 16.81 10.27 30.34
N SER A 550 16.86 9.21 31.15
CA SER A 550 17.90 8.18 31.04
C SER A 550 17.75 7.35 29.74
N ASN A 551 18.86 6.76 29.30
CA ASN A 551 18.86 5.81 28.18
C ASN A 551 18.32 4.46 28.65
N VAL A 552 17.31 3.96 27.94
CA VAL A 552 16.72 2.63 28.10
C VAL A 552 17.11 1.81 26.89
N SER A 553 17.71 0.63 27.11
CA SER A 553 18.07 -0.28 26.02
C SER A 553 17.01 -1.35 25.83
N PHE A 554 16.71 -1.64 24.58
CA PHE A 554 15.75 -2.65 24.13
C PHE A 554 16.49 -3.70 23.32
N SER A 555 16.16 -4.97 23.56
CA SER A 555 16.51 -6.11 22.71
C SER A 555 15.26 -6.95 22.50
N VAL A 556 14.92 -7.20 21.25
CA VAL A 556 13.81 -8.09 20.86
C VAL A 556 14.30 -9.09 19.83
N ILE A 557 14.04 -10.37 20.09
CA ILE A 557 14.15 -11.44 19.09
C ILE A 557 12.74 -11.74 18.59
N MET A 558 12.59 -11.66 17.27
CA MET A 558 11.33 -11.88 16.57
C MET A 558 11.51 -13.11 15.68
N GLU A 559 10.53 -13.99 15.70
CA GLU A 559 10.55 -15.25 14.97
C GLU A 559 9.50 -15.23 13.87
N ASN A 560 9.77 -15.88 12.76
CA ASN A 560 8.75 -16.29 11.82
C ASN A 560 8.66 -17.81 11.88
N ARG A 561 7.61 -18.31 12.53
CA ARG A 561 7.34 -19.74 12.72
C ARG A 561 6.61 -20.37 11.52
N GLY A 562 6.11 -19.52 10.63
CA GLY A 562 5.40 -19.90 9.44
C GLY A 562 6.32 -20.49 8.37
N SER A 563 5.73 -20.85 7.24
CA SER A 563 6.46 -21.47 6.12
C SER A 563 6.56 -20.57 4.91
N PHE A 564 6.48 -19.24 5.10
CA PHE A 564 6.80 -18.25 4.07
C PHE A 564 7.49 -17.02 4.69
N PRO A 565 8.46 -16.41 4.01
CA PRO A 565 9.16 -15.22 4.50
C PRO A 565 8.24 -14.02 4.66
N ALA A 566 8.39 -13.30 5.77
CA ALA A 566 7.76 -12.00 5.99
C ALA A 566 8.75 -10.89 5.59
N VAL A 567 8.60 -10.36 4.38
CA VAL A 567 9.49 -9.32 3.81
C VAL A 567 8.86 -7.94 4.01
N ASN A 568 9.66 -6.98 4.48
CA ASN A 568 9.23 -5.62 4.81
C ASN A 568 8.14 -5.56 5.90
N ALA A 569 8.19 -6.46 6.89
CA ALA A 569 7.30 -6.42 8.04
C ALA A 569 7.61 -5.21 8.94
N THR A 570 6.56 -4.50 9.32
CA THR A 570 6.62 -3.35 10.21
C THR A 570 6.67 -3.81 11.66
N VAL A 571 7.57 -3.24 12.45
CA VAL A 571 7.69 -3.49 13.89
C VAL A 571 7.64 -2.17 14.63
N SER A 572 6.67 -2.01 15.52
CA SER A 572 6.43 -0.76 16.21
C SER A 572 6.51 -0.94 17.73
N PHE A 573 7.24 -0.03 18.38
CA PHE A 573 7.39 0.04 19.83
C PHE A 573 6.50 1.14 20.38
N TYR A 574 5.75 0.83 21.44
CA TYR A 574 4.70 1.66 22.00
C TYR A 574 4.92 1.95 23.48
N MET A 575 4.54 3.16 23.87
CA MET A 575 4.33 3.57 25.25
C MET A 575 2.87 3.27 25.61
N GLY A 576 2.65 2.26 26.45
CA GLY A 576 1.35 1.68 26.71
C GLY A 576 0.94 0.63 25.67
N GLN A 577 -0.10 -0.14 25.98
CA GLN A 577 -0.60 -1.19 25.09
C GLN A 577 -1.26 -0.59 23.83
N PRO A 578 -0.88 -1.01 22.61
CA PRO A 578 -1.42 -0.46 21.35
C PRO A 578 -2.95 -0.46 21.29
N GLY A 579 -3.59 -1.59 21.65
CA GLY A 579 -5.05 -1.74 21.66
C GLY A 579 -5.79 -0.90 22.71
N SER A 580 -5.07 -0.22 23.61
CA SER A 580 -5.62 0.63 24.67
C SER A 580 -5.17 2.10 24.54
N GLY A 581 -4.82 2.54 23.32
CA GLY A 581 -4.39 3.91 23.05
C GLY A 581 -2.90 4.17 23.31
N GLY A 582 -2.08 3.12 23.30
CA GLY A 582 -0.62 3.24 23.36
C GLY A 582 -0.06 4.11 22.25
N ILE A 583 1.03 4.83 22.54
CA ILE A 583 1.63 5.82 21.63
C ILE A 583 2.91 5.23 21.01
N PRO A 584 3.00 5.08 19.68
CA PRO A 584 4.21 4.58 19.05
C PRO A 584 5.36 5.59 19.19
N PHE A 585 6.56 5.12 19.55
CA PHE A 585 7.74 5.96 19.69
C PHE A 585 8.94 5.51 18.82
N LYS A 586 8.90 4.30 18.27
CA LYS A 586 9.96 3.79 17.38
C LYS A 586 9.42 2.70 16.44
N ASN A 587 9.73 2.82 15.15
CA ASN A 587 9.35 1.81 14.15
C ASN A 587 10.59 1.31 13.41
N PHE A 588 10.52 0.06 12.97
CA PHE A 588 11.47 -0.60 12.08
C PHE A 588 10.72 -1.30 10.95
N THR A 589 11.40 -1.50 9.83
CA THR A 589 10.95 -2.38 8.75
C THR A 589 12.03 -3.43 8.53
N LEU A 590 11.65 -4.70 8.53
CA LEU A 590 12.60 -5.81 8.50
C LEU A 590 12.09 -6.98 7.66
N THR A 591 12.97 -7.95 7.45
CA THR A 591 12.63 -9.22 6.81
C THR A 591 12.93 -10.35 7.79
N VAL A 592 11.97 -11.24 8.01
CA VAL A 592 12.15 -12.48 8.76
C VAL A 592 11.89 -13.65 7.83
N ASP A 593 12.94 -14.40 7.51
CA ASP A 593 12.84 -15.59 6.66
C ASP A 593 11.98 -16.68 7.32
N ASP A 594 11.45 -17.62 6.54
CA ASP A 594 10.57 -18.66 7.09
C ASP A 594 11.32 -19.59 8.06
N LYS A 595 10.67 -19.94 9.17
CA LYS A 595 11.24 -20.78 10.25
C LYS A 595 12.55 -20.23 10.80
N ASN A 596 12.69 -18.90 10.81
CA ASN A 596 13.90 -18.21 11.20
C ASN A 596 13.59 -17.05 12.14
N TRP A 597 14.63 -16.39 12.66
CA TRP A 597 14.50 -15.26 13.58
C TRP A 597 15.42 -14.11 13.19
N THR A 598 15.10 -12.92 13.72
CA THR A 598 15.94 -11.73 13.62
C THR A 598 15.91 -10.95 14.93
N GLU A 599 16.92 -10.13 15.17
CA GLU A 599 17.06 -9.37 16.42
C GLU A 599 17.14 -7.87 16.12
N VAL A 600 16.43 -7.08 16.92
CA VAL A 600 16.53 -5.62 16.91
C VAL A 600 16.98 -5.12 18.28
N ASN A 601 18.09 -4.37 18.26
CA ASN A 601 18.69 -3.75 19.43
C ASN A 601 18.77 -2.24 19.25
N PHE A 602 18.28 -1.46 20.22
CA PHE A 602 18.40 0.01 20.19
C PHE A 602 18.30 0.62 21.59
N SER A 603 18.67 1.90 21.69
CA SER A 603 18.49 2.70 22.91
C SER A 603 17.54 3.87 22.66
N TRP A 604 16.72 4.20 23.66
CA TRP A 604 15.73 5.27 23.64
C TRP A 604 15.74 6.06 24.95
N GLN A 605 15.40 7.35 24.90
CA GLN A 605 15.38 8.21 26.09
C GLN A 605 13.95 8.47 26.55
N ALA A 606 13.66 8.15 27.82
CA ALA A 606 12.36 8.31 28.45
C ALA A 606 12.06 9.77 28.82
N ARG A 607 12.01 10.68 27.84
CA ARG A 607 11.71 12.11 28.07
C ARG A 607 10.21 12.38 27.94
N GLY A 608 9.63 13.08 28.91
CA GLY A 608 8.23 13.50 28.87
C GLY A 608 7.20 12.46 29.28
N PHE A 609 7.63 11.32 29.84
CA PHE A 609 6.77 10.22 30.28
C PHE A 609 7.04 9.96 31.77
N LEU A 610 6.07 10.22 32.64
CA LEU A 610 6.14 10.00 34.10
C LEU A 610 4.98 9.13 34.54
N GLY A 611 5.26 8.15 35.40
CA GLY A 611 4.28 7.18 35.90
C GLY A 611 4.58 5.76 35.46
N GLU A 612 3.57 4.90 35.59
CA GLU A 612 3.63 3.49 35.23
C GLU A 612 3.23 3.30 33.77
N TYR A 613 3.99 2.50 33.03
CA TYR A 613 3.74 2.21 31.63
C TYR A 613 4.06 0.75 31.30
N ASP A 614 3.35 0.19 30.34
CA ASP A 614 3.78 -1.01 29.63
C ASP A 614 4.56 -0.56 28.39
N LEU A 615 5.85 -0.89 28.31
CA LEU A 615 6.61 -0.72 27.07
C LEU A 615 6.36 -1.95 26.22
N CYS A 616 5.71 -1.77 25.08
CA CYS A 616 5.28 -2.86 24.21
C CYS A 616 5.99 -2.81 22.88
N VAL A 617 6.16 -3.98 22.27
CA VAL A 617 6.53 -4.16 20.87
C VAL A 617 5.40 -4.95 20.20
N LEU A 618 4.98 -4.51 19.02
CA LEU A 618 3.99 -5.16 18.18
C LEU A 618 4.58 -5.37 16.78
N LEU A 619 4.61 -6.62 16.35
CA LEU A 619 4.87 -7.00 14.96
C LEU A 619 3.60 -6.78 14.16
N ASP A 620 3.76 -6.27 12.95
CA ASP A 620 2.67 -6.02 12.01
C ASP A 620 1.47 -5.26 12.64
N PRO A 621 1.68 -4.00 13.06
CA PRO A 621 0.63 -3.22 13.71
C PRO A 621 -0.57 -2.87 12.81
N GLU A 622 -0.41 -2.97 11.48
CA GLU A 622 -1.45 -2.66 10.50
C GLU A 622 -2.17 -3.91 9.97
N ASP A 623 -1.88 -5.10 10.52
CA ASP A 623 -2.47 -6.38 10.10
C ASP A 623 -2.23 -6.61 8.57
N GLU A 624 -1.01 -6.33 8.13
CA GLU A 624 -0.50 -6.36 6.75
C GLU A 624 -0.14 -7.77 6.28
N PHE A 625 0.02 -8.71 7.21
CA PHE A 625 0.18 -10.14 7.01
C PHE A 625 -1.02 -10.92 7.53
N PHE A 626 -1.33 -12.03 6.86
CA PHE A 626 -2.29 -13.03 7.27
C PHE A 626 -1.48 -14.19 7.81
N GLU A 627 -1.65 -14.47 9.10
CA GLU A 627 -0.71 -15.30 9.85
C GLU A 627 -1.36 -16.58 10.39
N LEU A 628 -0.53 -17.52 10.84
CA LEU A 628 -1.04 -18.73 11.51
C LEU A 628 -1.72 -18.39 12.85
N ASP A 629 -1.19 -17.41 13.57
CA ASP A 629 -1.68 -16.98 14.87
C ASP A 629 -1.40 -15.48 15.11
N GLU A 630 -2.39 -14.64 14.78
CA GLU A 630 -2.36 -13.19 15.03
C GLU A 630 -2.26 -12.81 16.53
N GLY A 631 -2.33 -13.78 17.44
CA GLY A 631 -2.33 -13.58 18.88
C GLY A 631 -0.94 -13.51 19.52
N ASN A 632 0.13 -13.81 18.77
CA ASN A 632 1.48 -13.99 19.32
C ASN A 632 2.48 -12.88 18.90
N ASN A 633 2.00 -11.83 18.25
CA ASN A 633 2.79 -10.75 17.64
C ASN A 633 3.26 -9.68 18.64
N MET A 634 2.89 -9.78 19.92
CA MET A 634 3.09 -8.71 20.90
C MET A 634 3.78 -9.20 22.16
N ALA A 635 4.74 -8.39 22.63
CA ALA A 635 5.33 -8.53 23.96
C ALA A 635 5.34 -7.17 24.66
N CYS A 636 5.14 -7.17 25.98
CA CYS A 636 5.16 -5.97 26.81
C CYS A 636 5.96 -6.20 28.08
N GLN A 637 6.61 -5.14 28.57
CA GLN A 637 7.29 -5.11 29.86
C GLN A 637 6.81 -3.91 30.66
N HIS A 638 6.35 -4.18 31.88
CA HIS A 638 5.91 -3.14 32.79
C HIS A 638 7.10 -2.39 33.38
N VAL A 639 7.04 -1.06 33.35
CA VAL A 639 8.07 -0.17 33.87
C VAL A 639 7.46 1.02 34.60
N ARG A 640 8.20 1.53 35.57
CA ARG A 640 7.94 2.79 36.24
C ARG A 640 8.93 3.84 35.77
N ILE A 641 8.44 4.97 35.29
CA ILE A 641 9.27 6.13 34.94
C ILE A 641 9.06 7.22 35.99
N SER A 642 10.11 7.58 36.71
CA SER A 642 10.03 8.52 37.84
C SER A 642 10.94 9.74 37.67
N ASP A 643 10.49 10.87 38.21
CA ASP A 643 11.25 12.09 38.45
C ASP A 643 11.89 12.03 39.85
N GLY A 644 12.84 11.12 40.03
CA GLY A 644 13.51 10.94 41.31
C GLY A 644 14.92 10.37 41.17
N ILE A 645 15.61 10.29 42.29
CA ILE A 645 16.96 9.71 42.35
C ILE A 645 16.79 8.24 42.71
N TYR A 646 17.11 7.35 41.77
CA TYR A 646 17.15 5.92 42.06
C TYR A 646 18.32 5.60 42.99
N LEU A 647 18.01 4.96 44.13
CA LEU A 647 18.97 4.55 45.15
C LEU A 647 18.98 3.02 45.18
N ARG A 648 20.14 2.40 44.96
CA ARG A 648 20.30 0.94 45.08
C ARG A 648 20.54 0.54 46.54
N ALA A 649 20.31 -0.72 46.89
CA ALA A 649 20.80 -1.27 48.16
C ALA A 649 22.34 -1.09 48.29
N GLY A 650 22.81 -0.75 49.49
CA GLY A 650 24.21 -0.41 49.77
C GLY A 650 24.51 1.09 49.62
N TRP A 651 25.79 1.43 49.43
CA TRP A 651 26.24 2.82 49.33
C TRP A 651 25.86 3.44 47.99
N ASN A 652 25.37 4.68 48.04
CA ASN A 652 25.10 5.57 46.91
C ASN A 652 25.74 6.95 47.18
N LEU A 653 26.19 7.64 46.13
CA LEU A 653 26.59 9.04 46.19
C LEU A 653 25.66 9.89 45.34
N ILE A 654 24.89 10.75 45.99
CA ILE A 654 23.80 11.52 45.37
C ILE A 654 23.89 13.00 45.73
N SER A 655 23.08 13.80 45.07
CA SER A 655 22.78 15.17 45.50
C SER A 655 21.34 15.53 45.16
N LEU A 656 20.77 16.55 45.82
CA LEU A 656 19.43 17.02 45.51
C LEU A 656 19.49 18.07 44.38
N PRO A 657 18.90 17.82 43.19
CA PRO A 657 18.94 18.77 42.08
C PRO A 657 18.02 19.98 42.27
N LEU A 658 17.06 19.91 43.22
CA LEU A 658 16.14 21.00 43.57
C LEU A 658 16.50 21.58 44.94
N LEU A 659 16.08 22.83 45.19
CA LEU A 659 16.11 23.42 46.52
C LEU A 659 15.02 22.77 47.38
N PRO A 660 15.36 21.94 48.38
CA PRO A 660 14.35 21.25 49.18
C PRO A 660 13.53 22.26 49.99
N TYR A 661 12.24 22.01 50.15
CA TYR A 661 11.37 22.89 50.96
C TYR A 661 11.75 22.89 52.44
N ASP A 662 12.31 21.78 52.92
CA ASP A 662 12.89 21.64 54.25
C ASP A 662 14.28 20.99 54.11
N THR A 663 15.31 21.64 54.64
CA THR A 663 16.68 21.13 54.60
C THR A 663 16.95 20.16 55.75
N ASN A 664 16.05 19.96 56.70
CA ASN A 664 16.20 18.95 57.75
C ASN A 664 16.33 17.56 57.12
N LEU A 665 17.39 16.82 57.48
CA LEU A 665 17.72 15.54 56.87
C LEU A 665 16.56 14.53 56.95
N THR A 666 15.88 14.44 58.10
CA THR A 666 14.80 13.46 58.28
C THR A 666 13.54 13.85 57.52
N GLU A 667 13.30 15.15 57.30
CA GLU A 667 12.18 15.61 56.48
C GLU A 667 12.48 15.47 54.98
N ALA A 668 13.68 15.85 54.56
CA ALA A 668 14.13 15.72 53.17
C ALA A 668 14.18 14.27 52.67
N LEU A 669 14.41 13.31 53.58
CA LEU A 669 14.45 11.88 53.27
C LEU A 669 13.24 11.10 53.82
N GLN A 670 12.19 11.79 54.28
CA GLN A 670 11.02 11.17 54.93
C GLN A 670 10.34 10.11 54.06
N SER A 671 10.32 10.32 52.74
CA SER A 671 9.72 9.40 51.76
C SER A 671 10.38 8.02 51.71
N ILE A 672 11.64 7.93 52.19
CA ILE A 672 12.43 6.71 52.26
C ILE A 672 12.79 6.36 53.71
N ASP A 673 12.07 6.89 54.70
CA ASP A 673 12.33 6.60 56.11
C ASP A 673 12.29 5.09 56.38
N GLY A 674 13.21 4.63 57.22
CA GLY A 674 13.44 3.21 57.49
C GLY A 674 14.10 2.39 56.36
N GLN A 675 14.35 2.97 55.18
CA GLN A 675 15.00 2.28 54.05
C GLN A 675 16.50 2.58 53.93
N TYR A 676 17.03 3.46 54.78
CA TYR A 676 18.45 3.79 54.89
C TYR A 676 18.89 3.77 56.36
N ASP A 677 20.18 3.51 56.59
CA ASP A 677 20.73 3.40 57.94
C ASP A 677 21.88 4.38 58.23
N MET A 678 22.45 4.98 57.19
CA MET A 678 23.55 5.94 57.32
C MET A 678 23.53 6.98 56.20
N VAL A 679 23.76 8.23 56.57
CA VAL A 679 24.04 9.34 55.63
C VAL A 679 25.32 10.03 56.08
N ARG A 680 26.22 10.34 55.14
CA ARG A 680 27.48 11.03 55.42
C ARG A 680 27.70 12.19 54.46
N TYR A 681 28.24 13.27 55.00
CA TYR A 681 28.68 14.44 54.27
C TYR A 681 30.11 14.78 54.68
N PHE A 682 30.90 15.27 53.73
CA PHE A 682 32.24 15.76 54.00
C PHE A 682 32.22 17.29 53.96
N ASP A 683 32.34 17.90 55.12
CA ASP A 683 32.48 19.34 55.29
C ASP A 683 33.97 19.71 55.22
N SER A 684 34.37 20.29 54.09
CA SER A 684 35.76 20.71 53.86
C SER A 684 36.21 21.88 54.74
N TRP A 685 35.28 22.61 55.35
CA TRP A 685 35.56 23.76 56.20
C TRP A 685 35.75 23.38 57.67
N ASP A 686 35.28 22.21 58.09
CA ASP A 686 35.53 21.68 59.43
C ASP A 686 36.78 20.80 59.46
N SER A 687 37.94 21.44 59.62
CA SER A 687 39.22 20.73 59.75
C SER A 687 39.35 19.82 60.98
N SER A 688 38.49 19.98 61.98
CA SER A 688 38.55 19.20 63.23
C SER A 688 37.72 17.92 63.15
N ASP A 689 36.57 18.00 62.49
CA ASP A 689 35.66 16.88 62.28
C ASP A 689 34.97 17.00 60.91
N PRO A 690 35.68 16.71 59.82
CA PRO A 690 35.16 16.95 58.48
C PRO A 690 34.04 15.98 58.07
N TRP A 691 33.86 14.86 58.78
CA TRP A 691 32.89 13.83 58.38
C TRP A 691 31.64 13.88 59.24
N LYS A 692 30.61 14.56 58.73
CA LYS A 692 29.29 14.62 59.35
C LYS A 692 28.52 13.34 59.07
N MET A 693 27.80 12.83 60.07
CA MET A 693 27.08 11.57 59.99
C MET A 693 25.68 11.65 60.60
N TYR A 694 24.73 11.04 59.89
CA TYR A 694 23.50 10.54 60.46
C TYR A 694 23.56 9.01 60.44
N SER A 695 23.18 8.36 61.55
CA SER A 695 23.01 6.90 61.57
C SER A 695 21.86 6.48 62.47
N SER A 696 21.02 5.57 61.96
CA SER A 696 19.88 5.00 62.70
C SER A 696 20.30 4.11 63.87
N PHE A 697 21.55 3.63 63.88
CA PHE A 697 22.11 2.80 64.96
C PHE A 697 22.71 3.60 66.13
N LYS A 698 22.83 4.94 66.00
CA LYS A 698 23.41 5.80 67.04
C LYS A 698 22.33 6.68 67.69
N PRO A 699 22.39 6.93 69.02
CA PRO A 699 21.56 7.95 69.65
C PRO A 699 21.67 9.30 68.91
N LEU A 700 20.57 10.03 68.77
CA LEU A 700 20.53 11.29 67.99
C LEU A 700 21.62 12.29 68.40
N GLY A 701 22.04 12.31 69.67
CA GLY A 701 23.13 13.16 70.16
C GLY A 701 24.54 12.83 69.63
N LEU A 702 24.72 11.69 68.96
CA LEU A 702 25.98 11.24 68.33
C LEU A 702 25.91 11.20 66.79
N SER A 703 24.76 11.56 66.21
CA SER A 703 24.64 11.93 64.80
C SER A 703 24.76 13.44 64.73
N ASP A 704 25.67 13.98 63.93
CA ASP A 704 25.93 15.42 63.83
C ASP A 704 25.57 16.02 62.46
N LEU A 705 25.21 15.19 61.48
CA LEU A 705 24.54 15.63 60.26
C LEU A 705 23.04 15.85 60.52
N ARG A 706 22.60 17.11 60.45
CA ARG A 706 21.21 17.52 60.72
C ARG A 706 20.46 17.98 59.48
N THR A 707 21.17 18.48 58.49
CA THR A 707 20.58 19.08 57.30
C THR A 707 21.26 18.57 56.05
N ILE A 708 20.49 18.49 54.97
CA ILE A 708 20.97 18.29 53.60
C ILE A 708 20.33 19.34 52.70
N ASP A 709 21.12 19.95 51.82
CA ASP A 709 20.63 20.89 50.82
C ASP A 709 21.17 20.54 49.42
N SER A 710 20.79 21.33 48.42
CA SER A 710 21.14 21.09 47.02
C SER A 710 22.62 21.34 46.70
N LYS A 711 23.39 21.98 47.59
CA LYS A 711 24.83 22.22 47.42
C LYS A 711 25.67 21.01 47.84
N MET A 712 25.08 20.09 48.58
CA MET A 712 25.79 18.97 49.21
C MET A 712 25.76 17.72 48.33
N GLY A 713 26.92 17.09 48.17
CA GLY A 713 26.99 15.69 47.77
C GLY A 713 26.89 14.84 49.03
N ILE A 714 26.06 13.81 49.04
CA ILE A 714 25.90 12.96 50.22
C ILE A 714 26.11 11.48 49.87
N TRP A 715 26.81 10.79 50.76
CA TRP A 715 26.82 9.34 50.78
C TRP A 715 25.63 8.84 51.58
N ILE A 716 24.82 7.97 51.00
CA ILE A 716 23.69 7.33 51.68
C ILE A 716 23.82 5.81 51.55
N HIS A 717 23.70 5.11 52.67
CA HIS A 717 23.69 3.65 52.72
C HIS A 717 22.24 3.16 52.86
N MET A 718 21.79 2.44 51.84
CA MET A 718 20.44 1.94 51.72
C MET A 718 20.34 0.48 52.14
N LEU A 719 19.27 0.15 52.87
CA LEU A 719 18.92 -1.22 53.25
C LEU A 719 18.23 -1.98 52.11
N SER A 720 17.52 -1.25 51.23
CA SER A 720 16.84 -1.77 50.05
C SER A 720 16.87 -0.74 48.92
N SER A 721 16.81 -1.18 47.67
CA SER A 721 16.68 -0.28 46.53
C SER A 721 15.32 0.43 46.53
N THR A 722 15.30 1.73 46.20
CA THR A 722 14.09 2.56 46.14
C THR A 722 14.35 3.83 45.31
N VAL A 723 13.32 4.62 45.03
CA VAL A 723 13.44 5.94 44.41
C VAL A 723 13.22 6.99 45.47
N LEU A 724 14.13 7.96 45.57
CA LEU A 724 13.93 9.18 46.35
C LEU A 724 13.26 10.24 45.47
N PRO A 725 11.96 10.55 45.69
CA PRO A 725 11.32 11.70 45.05
C PRO A 725 11.97 12.98 45.58
N VAL A 726 12.40 13.86 44.69
CA VAL A 726 13.02 15.13 45.10
C VAL A 726 11.97 16.22 45.02
N ASN A 727 11.47 16.67 46.18
CA ASN A 727 10.51 17.76 46.28
C ASN A 727 11.23 19.08 46.57
N GLY A 728 10.96 20.11 45.76
CA GLY A 728 11.59 21.41 45.94
C GLY A 728 11.29 22.39 44.81
N SER A 729 11.88 23.59 44.88
CA SER A 729 11.86 24.56 43.79
C SER A 729 13.11 24.45 42.92
N VAL A 730 12.95 24.66 41.61
CA VAL A 730 14.08 24.71 40.67
C VAL A 730 14.98 25.91 41.04
N PRO A 731 16.28 25.70 41.29
CA PRO A 731 17.21 26.79 41.56
C PRO A 731 17.35 27.67 40.31
N LEU A 732 17.37 28.99 40.44
CA LEU A 732 17.70 29.88 39.31
C LEU A 732 19.22 29.86 39.05
N VAL A 733 19.97 30.11 40.12
CA VAL A 733 21.43 30.05 40.18
C VAL A 733 21.80 29.61 41.60
N THR A 734 22.77 28.71 41.72
CA THR A 734 23.34 28.28 43.00
C THR A 734 24.84 28.51 42.99
N GLU A 735 25.32 29.21 44.01
CA GLU A 735 26.75 29.40 44.28
C GLU A 735 27.20 28.42 45.37
N ILE A 736 28.30 27.71 45.11
CA ILE A 736 28.91 26.75 46.04
C ILE A 736 30.37 27.16 46.26
N ASP A 737 30.71 27.46 47.51
CA ASP A 737 32.09 27.77 47.92
C ASP A 737 32.90 26.47 48.05
N LEU A 738 34.05 26.43 47.39
CA LEU A 738 35.00 25.32 47.43
C LEU A 738 36.23 25.75 48.22
N HIS A 739 36.60 24.95 49.23
CA HIS A 739 37.83 25.10 49.98
C HIS A 739 38.99 24.39 49.26
N SER A 740 40.22 24.90 49.39
CA SER A 740 41.41 24.24 48.89
C SER A 740 41.49 22.78 49.38
N GLY A 741 41.73 21.85 48.45
CA GLY A 741 41.63 20.42 48.70
C GLY A 741 40.31 19.82 48.21
N TRP A 742 39.86 18.75 48.87
CA TRP A 742 38.67 18.00 48.48
C TRP A 742 37.39 18.61 49.05
N ASN A 743 36.36 18.66 48.21
CA ASN A 743 35.02 19.11 48.52
C ASN A 743 34.02 18.05 48.07
N LEU A 744 32.96 17.83 48.84
CA LEU A 744 31.87 16.95 48.46
C LEU A 744 30.64 17.78 48.11
N ILE A 745 30.35 17.92 46.83
CA ILE A 745 29.35 18.86 46.33
C ILE A 745 28.21 18.20 45.58
N GLY A 746 27.09 18.90 45.54
CA GLY A 746 25.91 18.54 44.78
C GLY A 746 25.87 19.21 43.41
N TYR A 747 24.83 18.86 42.64
CA TYR A 747 24.55 19.45 41.33
C TYR A 747 23.11 19.98 41.29
N PRO A 748 22.88 21.23 41.74
CA PRO A 748 21.57 21.85 41.83
C PRO A 748 21.09 22.34 40.46
N SER A 749 20.84 21.41 39.53
CA SER A 749 20.23 21.66 38.22
C SER A 749 19.46 20.43 37.73
N LEU A 750 18.45 20.67 36.89
CA LEU A 750 17.70 19.62 36.18
C LEU A 750 18.24 19.34 34.76
N THR A 751 19.30 20.02 34.34
CA THR A 751 19.86 19.90 32.99
C THR A 751 21.31 19.47 33.06
N ASP A 752 21.74 18.51 32.23
CA ASP A 752 23.16 18.14 32.15
C ASP A 752 24.03 19.30 31.66
N ARG A 753 25.22 19.49 32.26
CA ARG A 753 26.22 20.49 31.80
C ARG A 753 27.60 19.91 31.74
N ARG A 754 28.41 20.37 30.77
CA ARG A 754 29.79 19.94 30.67
C ARG A 754 30.61 20.45 31.85
N ILE A 755 31.53 19.60 32.33
CA ILE A 755 32.40 19.94 33.46
C ILE A 755 33.31 21.12 33.08
N GLU A 756 33.83 21.14 31.86
CA GLU A 756 34.65 22.25 31.34
C GLU A 756 33.95 23.61 31.39
N ASP A 757 32.64 23.65 31.17
CA ASP A 757 31.85 24.88 31.20
C ASP A 757 31.60 25.35 32.63
N VAL A 758 31.26 24.41 33.53
CA VAL A 758 30.94 24.71 34.94
C VAL A 758 32.19 25.15 35.71
N PHE A 759 33.36 24.59 35.38
CA PHE A 759 34.63 24.89 36.04
C PHE A 759 35.55 25.82 35.24
N ALA A 760 35.04 26.48 34.21
CA ALA A 760 35.82 27.38 33.36
C ALA A 760 36.51 28.48 34.19
N GLY A 761 37.84 28.54 34.12
CA GLY A 761 38.65 29.53 34.84
C GLY A 761 38.83 29.26 36.34
N LEU A 762 38.37 28.12 36.86
CA LEU A 762 38.52 27.73 38.25
C LEU A 762 39.69 26.76 38.45
N PRO A 763 40.31 26.71 39.64
CA PRO A 763 41.49 25.90 39.93
C PRO A 763 41.19 24.39 40.13
N LEU A 764 40.40 23.78 39.24
CA LEU A 764 40.00 22.36 39.30
C LEU A 764 41.20 21.43 39.02
N GLU A 765 41.51 20.54 39.97
CA GLU A 765 42.56 19.50 39.82
C GLU A 765 41.95 18.13 39.45
N ARG A 766 40.81 17.78 40.05
CA ARG A 766 40.17 16.47 39.89
C ARG A 766 38.70 16.54 40.24
N ILE A 767 37.90 15.79 39.50
CA ILE A 767 36.50 15.53 39.83
C ILE A 767 36.23 14.03 39.72
N GLU A 768 35.44 13.51 40.67
CA GLU A 768 35.04 12.11 40.72
C GLU A 768 33.54 12.01 40.99
N SER A 769 32.92 10.99 40.43
CA SER A 769 31.56 10.58 40.77
C SER A 769 31.52 9.09 41.02
N PHE A 770 30.35 8.58 41.34
CA PHE A 770 30.19 7.24 41.85
C PHE A 770 30.06 6.18 40.77
N ASP A 771 30.74 5.07 41.02
CA ASP A 771 30.76 3.88 40.17
C ASP A 771 30.74 2.64 41.08
N GLU A 772 29.73 1.76 40.91
CA GLU A 772 29.61 0.50 41.66
C GLU A 772 30.80 -0.42 41.49
N ASN A 773 31.36 -0.42 40.28
CA ASN A 773 32.36 -1.39 39.90
C ASN A 773 33.76 -0.93 40.33
N ALA A 774 33.90 0.33 40.74
CA ALA A 774 35.14 0.93 41.23
C ALA A 774 35.40 0.66 42.73
N GLY A 775 35.22 -0.59 43.16
CA GLY A 775 35.61 -1.00 44.51
C GLY A 775 37.11 -0.76 44.79
N PRO A 776 37.52 -0.45 46.03
CA PRO A 776 36.73 -0.46 47.27
C PRO A 776 36.06 0.89 47.62
N TYR A 777 36.34 1.96 46.88
CA TYR A 777 35.89 3.32 47.22
C TYR A 777 34.63 3.77 46.46
N PHE A 778 34.20 2.99 45.45
CA PHE A 778 33.03 3.27 44.61
C PHE A 778 33.10 4.63 43.89
N LEU A 779 34.31 5.06 43.51
CA LEU A 779 34.56 6.35 42.88
C LEU A 779 35.34 6.18 41.58
N GLN A 780 34.89 6.90 40.54
CA GLN A 780 35.51 7.00 39.24
C GLN A 780 35.87 8.46 38.94
N ARG A 781 37.10 8.68 38.45
CA ARG A 781 37.54 9.99 37.94
C ARG A 781 36.78 10.31 36.65
N LEU A 782 36.21 11.51 36.56
CA LEU A 782 35.55 11.99 35.34
C LEU A 782 36.54 12.74 34.44
N ASP A 783 36.33 12.64 33.13
CA ASP A 783 37.01 13.46 32.13
C ASP A 783 36.44 14.88 32.13
N ILE A 784 37.27 15.89 31.86
CA ILE A 784 36.84 17.30 31.82
C ILE A 784 35.81 17.57 30.71
N THR A 785 35.83 16.76 29.65
CA THR A 785 34.84 16.80 28.56
C THR A 785 33.52 16.08 28.91
N GLY A 786 33.45 15.45 30.08
CA GLY A 786 32.25 14.80 30.61
C GLY A 786 31.19 15.77 31.13
N TYR A 787 30.12 15.23 31.70
CA TYR A 787 28.96 15.98 32.17
C TYR A 787 28.73 15.84 33.68
N LEU A 788 28.28 16.92 34.30
CA LEU A 788 27.53 16.90 35.55
C LEU A 788 26.05 16.65 35.22
N ALA A 789 25.39 15.79 36.00
CA ALA A 789 24.03 15.34 35.77
C ALA A 789 23.17 15.45 37.04
N PRO A 790 21.86 15.73 36.92
CA PRO A 790 20.93 15.82 38.05
C PRO A 790 20.96 14.58 38.95
N GLY A 791 20.87 14.78 40.27
CA GLY A 791 20.79 13.69 41.25
C GLY A 791 22.13 13.05 41.64
N LYS A 792 23.23 13.39 40.96
CA LYS A 792 24.56 12.82 41.22
C LYS A 792 25.35 13.68 42.22
N GLY A 793 26.09 13.04 43.12
CA GLY A 793 27.07 13.71 43.99
C GLY A 793 28.48 13.65 43.39
N TYR A 794 29.31 14.65 43.72
CA TYR A 794 30.66 14.79 43.15
C TYR A 794 31.71 15.11 44.20
N TRP A 795 32.85 14.41 44.13
CA TRP A 795 34.06 14.81 44.80
C TRP A 795 34.85 15.75 43.90
N VAL A 796 35.15 16.94 44.39
CA VAL A 796 35.85 17.97 43.62
C VAL A 796 37.08 18.42 44.39
N ARG A 797 38.26 18.32 43.76
CA ARG A 797 39.51 18.81 44.30
C ARG A 797 39.94 20.08 43.59
N VAL A 798 40.16 21.14 44.36
CA VAL A 798 40.66 22.43 43.86
C VAL A 798 41.98 22.81 44.52
N SER A 799 42.86 23.50 43.80
CA SER A 799 44.18 23.90 44.31
C SER A 799 44.14 25.16 45.21
N GLY A 800 43.05 25.92 45.17
CA GLY A 800 42.82 27.09 46.01
C GLY A 800 41.32 27.36 46.19
N ASP A 801 40.97 28.13 47.21
CA ASP A 801 39.59 28.50 47.51
C ASP A 801 38.96 29.22 46.30
N CYS A 802 37.76 28.81 45.91
CA CYS A 802 37.02 29.40 44.80
C CYS A 802 35.52 29.22 44.99
N ASN A 803 34.72 29.82 44.12
CA ASN A 803 33.27 29.66 44.11
C ASN A 803 32.84 29.17 42.72
N ILE A 804 31.99 28.15 42.68
CA ILE A 804 31.36 27.66 41.45
C ILE A 804 29.93 28.17 41.36
N THR A 805 29.52 28.55 40.15
CA THR A 805 28.15 28.99 39.87
C THR A 805 27.47 27.97 38.96
N ILE A 806 26.40 27.35 39.46
CA ILE A 806 25.59 26.38 38.71
C ILE A 806 24.23 27.02 38.44
N SER A 807 23.84 27.13 37.17
CA SER A 807 22.49 27.55 36.78
C SER A 807 21.57 26.33 36.71
N GLY A 808 20.37 26.46 37.29
CA GLY A 808 19.43 25.35 37.46
C GLY A 808 18.82 24.83 36.17
#